data_AF-A0A1S2P746-F1
#
_entry.id   AF-A0A1S2P746-F1
#
_cell.length_a   1.000
_cell.length_b   1.000
_cell.length_c   1.000
_cell.angle_alpha   90.00
_cell.angle_beta   90.00
_cell.angle_gamma   90.00
#
_symmetry.space_group_name_H-M   'P 1'
#
loop_
_entity.id
_entity.type
_entity.pdbx_description
1 polymer ?
#
loop_
_entity_poly.entity_id
_entity_poly.type
_entity_poly.pdbx_seq_one_letter_code
_entity_poly.pdbx_strand_id
1 'polypeptide(L)'
;MTQGYDGGAPDGFDAARLALRELVLAATVRIHHAGAGYAHDEPGSFLGSGFFVAPNWVLTCAHVVHAEEGGEVVVVYRTSPYDDPCAVPGQVAATLPEHAGRLLPGSWTAPDLALVRLREPVGHACVYVSERPNPHFGGTRVYYAGWTGARGRLEILDGYLSVQGTISAWSPEEQVRLGQNDLPPGVSGGPVIDPVRGEVVGVLKSRADHGAGGTSIGVEQLRTLHRSDARHDGAEGNGSHHHSAEWNGGDANGTFPGRAAPSLAAPRDAPPGGTHRGAVPPGPVRHTDTAPHTGPTRTGPTEHADLYQAVFHAHDRYHRDRQQPSDSTAPTWADIQGELGARPGRALSPHERGELLGRLADLPPPVSTRGLLGILGSLPGFRLPSLVPAPRGWRDGLGVLYEHARQDEARRLVIGYAMRILLADRDRTRSVLAAERALWEWVWHASTGLDSGYRTELTQQREELLGRERAGHERADDDPGRVPERPAPHPPLAPPGPSVLLVVLCRGWEPDRCDWSVCVADVDGGTTLLHETQRTALADLGDRAAAVLTEAFRQCDEPGRPAPLYVALPHRLLDTPVDDWRLRPDGVPVGVERPVLMRCSDRDQLPDEGAQSPGARPAAAWEPYDDGDGERRDRWHRLHTRQARAEVLDCDDGVRRPVPDTPALRGLAPHDVPVLCRLGDQRYASDPASLGRILDAGFGVAVWRRRRWQPESVCGEFHRGAKTVVDDGVGVALLPGVVHGLRRQVHAGLTEAYWAHGIALLYDDPHSPLPGTGDLLEAP
;
A
#
# COMPACT_ATOMS: atom_id res chain seq x y z
N MET A 1 7.22 56.40 -20.64
CA MET A 1 7.30 55.88 -22.01
C MET A 1 6.94 54.41 -21.95
N THR A 2 5.73 54.10 -22.40
CA THR A 2 5.16 52.76 -22.52
C THR A 2 5.84 51.99 -23.64
N GLN A 3 6.55 50.90 -23.32
CA GLN A 3 6.92 49.89 -24.31
C GLN A 3 5.85 48.79 -24.32
N GLY A 4 5.34 48.56 -25.52
CA GLY A 4 4.21 47.69 -25.83
C GLY A 4 4.47 46.23 -25.47
N TYR A 5 3.45 45.66 -24.85
CA TYR A 5 3.11 44.25 -24.94
C TYR A 5 2.81 43.94 -26.42
N ASP A 6 3.69 43.22 -27.10
CA ASP A 6 3.31 42.52 -28.33
C ASP A 6 2.47 41.31 -27.91
N GLY A 7 1.18 41.39 -28.21
CA GLY A 7 0.24 40.30 -28.02
C GLY A 7 0.63 39.09 -28.87
N GLY A 8 0.92 37.97 -28.22
CA GLY A 8 0.90 36.66 -28.87
C GLY A 8 -0.51 36.40 -29.41
N ALA A 9 -0.58 35.97 -30.67
CA ALA A 9 -1.84 35.68 -31.35
C ALA A 9 -2.66 34.63 -30.57
N PRO A 10 -3.98 34.81 -30.39
CA PRO A 10 -4.86 33.84 -29.74
C PRO A 10 -4.89 32.46 -30.44
N ASP A 11 -4.43 32.37 -31.70
CA ASP A 11 -4.50 31.17 -32.54
C ASP A 11 -3.64 29.98 -32.03
N GLY A 12 -2.51 30.24 -31.36
CA GLY A 12 -1.60 29.16 -30.91
C GLY A 12 -2.14 28.36 -29.72
N PHE A 13 -2.84 29.02 -28.81
CA PHE A 13 -3.41 28.37 -27.62
C PHE A 13 -4.63 27.49 -27.97
N ASP A 14 -5.41 27.90 -28.98
CA ASP A 14 -6.52 27.10 -29.49
C ASP A 14 -6.03 25.90 -30.32
N ALA A 15 -4.93 26.04 -31.06
CA ALA A 15 -4.28 24.93 -31.77
C ALA A 15 -3.75 23.85 -30.80
N ALA A 16 -3.06 24.23 -29.73
CA ALA A 16 -2.57 23.30 -28.71
C ALA A 16 -3.71 22.53 -28.03
N ARG A 17 -4.84 23.19 -27.76
CA ARG A 17 -6.05 22.55 -27.21
C ARG A 17 -6.69 21.56 -28.17
N LEU A 18 -6.72 21.88 -29.47
CA LEU A 18 -7.20 20.96 -30.49
C LEU A 18 -6.28 19.73 -30.60
N ALA A 19 -4.96 19.94 -30.60
CA ALA A 19 -3.99 18.85 -30.63
C ALA A 19 -4.08 17.95 -29.38
N LEU A 20 -4.25 18.54 -28.19
CA LEU A 20 -4.52 17.79 -26.96
C LEU A 20 -5.78 16.94 -27.09
N ARG A 21 -6.86 17.51 -27.62
CA ARG A 21 -8.11 16.79 -27.87
C ARG A 21 -7.88 15.57 -28.75
N GLU A 22 -7.18 15.71 -29.88
CA GLU A 22 -6.92 14.59 -30.79
C GLU A 22 -6.09 13.47 -30.13
N LEU A 23 -5.06 13.81 -29.35
CA LEU A 23 -4.28 12.82 -28.61
C LEU A 23 -5.12 12.07 -27.56
N VAL A 24 -6.00 12.77 -26.85
CA VAL A 24 -6.91 12.15 -25.87
C VAL A 24 -7.89 11.20 -26.56
N LEU A 25 -8.48 11.61 -27.68
CA LEU A 25 -9.41 10.76 -28.43
C LEU A 25 -8.71 9.50 -28.96
N ALA A 26 -7.49 9.63 -29.48
CA ALA A 26 -6.69 8.49 -29.97
C ALA A 26 -6.28 7.50 -28.86
N ALA A 27 -6.18 7.98 -27.61
CA ALA A 27 -5.88 7.13 -26.45
C ALA A 27 -7.12 6.55 -25.76
N THR A 28 -8.33 6.99 -26.13
CA THR A 28 -9.60 6.57 -25.52
C THR A 28 -10.15 5.32 -26.19
N VAL A 29 -10.49 4.31 -25.41
CA VAL A 29 -10.90 2.98 -25.88
C VAL A 29 -12.34 2.63 -25.49
N ARG A 30 -12.93 1.71 -26.23
CA ARG A 30 -14.16 0.99 -25.85
C ARG A 30 -13.81 -0.31 -25.16
N ILE A 31 -14.60 -0.70 -24.17
CA ILE A 31 -14.50 -1.99 -23.48
C ILE A 31 -15.75 -2.80 -23.80
N HIS A 32 -15.56 -4.05 -24.20
CA HIS A 32 -16.62 -4.97 -24.61
C HIS A 32 -16.52 -6.32 -23.87
N HIS A 33 -17.64 -7.04 -23.81
CA HIS A 33 -17.73 -8.41 -23.30
C HIS A 33 -16.79 -9.38 -24.04
N ALA A 34 -16.20 -10.32 -23.32
CA ALA A 34 -15.47 -11.44 -23.92
C ALA A 34 -16.47 -12.41 -24.57
N GLY A 35 -16.52 -12.41 -25.91
CA GLY A 35 -17.44 -13.27 -26.68
C GLY A 35 -18.37 -12.54 -27.65
N ALA A 36 -18.23 -11.23 -27.80
CA ALA A 36 -18.99 -10.40 -28.75
C ALA A 36 -18.86 -10.80 -30.24
N GLY A 37 -17.97 -11.73 -30.58
CA GLY A 37 -17.63 -12.07 -31.97
C GLY A 37 -17.09 -10.83 -32.72
N TYR A 38 -17.31 -10.76 -34.02
CA TYR A 38 -16.86 -9.62 -34.86
C TYR A 38 -17.80 -8.40 -34.82
N ALA A 39 -18.86 -8.41 -33.99
CA ALA A 39 -19.89 -7.36 -33.95
C ALA A 39 -19.57 -6.24 -32.93
N HIS A 40 -18.34 -5.73 -32.94
CA HIS A 40 -17.88 -4.69 -32.00
C HIS A 40 -18.48 -3.30 -32.25
N ASP A 41 -19.21 -3.12 -33.36
CA ASP A 41 -19.92 -1.87 -33.67
C ASP A 41 -21.38 -1.89 -33.19
N GLU A 42 -21.87 -3.02 -32.67
CA GLU A 42 -23.19 -3.11 -32.06
C GLU A 42 -23.16 -2.75 -30.57
N PRO A 43 -24.11 -1.94 -30.06
CA PRO A 43 -24.15 -1.55 -28.64
C PRO A 43 -24.32 -2.71 -27.65
N GLY A 44 -24.82 -3.87 -28.10
CA GLY A 44 -25.17 -4.99 -27.22
C GLY A 44 -24.00 -5.66 -26.50
N SER A 45 -22.76 -5.48 -27.00
CA SER A 45 -21.55 -6.01 -26.37
C SER A 45 -20.74 -4.97 -25.60
N PHE A 46 -21.15 -3.70 -25.63
CA PHE A 46 -20.40 -2.57 -25.10
C PHE A 46 -20.65 -2.39 -23.60
N LEU A 47 -19.56 -2.36 -22.82
CA LEU A 47 -19.58 -2.24 -21.36
C LEU A 47 -19.35 -0.80 -20.89
N GLY A 48 -18.42 -0.09 -21.54
CA GLY A 48 -18.03 1.24 -21.12
C GLY A 48 -16.72 1.70 -21.76
N SER A 49 -16.12 2.74 -21.17
CA SER A 49 -14.94 3.42 -21.72
C SER A 49 -13.68 3.07 -20.93
N GLY A 50 -12.53 3.30 -21.54
CA GLY A 50 -11.24 3.27 -20.88
C GLY A 50 -10.25 4.15 -21.63
N PHE A 51 -8.99 4.13 -21.20
CA PHE A 51 -7.90 4.76 -21.96
C PHE A 51 -6.57 4.06 -21.74
N PHE A 52 -5.68 4.16 -22.72
CA PHE A 52 -4.32 3.64 -22.61
C PHE A 52 -3.50 4.50 -21.64
N VAL A 53 -3.17 3.93 -20.48
CA VAL A 53 -2.33 4.57 -19.45
C VAL A 53 -0.85 4.30 -19.71
N ALA A 54 -0.50 3.15 -20.26
CA ALA A 54 0.86 2.79 -20.62
C ALA A 54 0.81 1.78 -21.77
N PRO A 55 1.94 1.51 -22.46
CA PRO A 55 2.00 0.43 -23.44
C PRO A 55 1.42 -0.86 -22.86
N ASN A 56 0.47 -1.46 -23.57
CA ASN A 56 -0.23 -2.69 -23.17
C ASN A 56 -1.15 -2.61 -21.92
N TRP A 57 -1.46 -1.40 -21.41
CA TRP A 57 -2.28 -1.20 -20.21
C TRP A 57 -3.40 -0.19 -20.43
N VAL A 58 -4.62 -0.56 -20.03
CA VAL A 58 -5.82 0.28 -20.04
C VAL A 58 -6.29 0.53 -18.61
N LEU A 59 -6.65 1.77 -18.32
CA LEU A 59 -7.31 2.18 -17.08
C LEU A 59 -8.80 2.44 -17.37
N THR A 60 -9.67 1.99 -16.46
CA THR A 60 -11.13 2.14 -16.53
C THR A 60 -11.74 2.11 -15.13
N CYS A 61 -13.07 2.15 -15.03
CA CYS A 61 -13.80 1.90 -13.79
C CYS A 61 -13.97 0.40 -13.53
N ALA A 62 -13.93 -0.02 -12.27
CA ALA A 62 -14.11 -1.43 -11.90
C ALA A 62 -15.51 -1.95 -12.24
N HIS A 63 -16.55 -1.13 -12.06
CA HIS A 63 -17.91 -1.54 -12.41
C HIS A 63 -18.09 -1.81 -13.92
N VAL A 64 -17.24 -1.25 -14.79
CA VAL A 64 -17.30 -1.49 -16.25
C VAL A 64 -16.88 -2.92 -16.56
N VAL A 65 -15.89 -3.45 -15.85
CA VAL A 65 -15.31 -4.78 -16.11
C VAL A 65 -15.85 -5.87 -15.18
N HIS A 66 -16.69 -5.51 -14.20
CA HIS A 66 -17.21 -6.44 -13.19
C HIS A 66 -18.14 -7.53 -13.76
N ALA A 67 -18.75 -7.31 -14.92
CA ALA A 67 -19.74 -8.23 -15.49
C ALA A 67 -19.15 -9.52 -16.08
N GLU A 68 -17.82 -9.64 -16.20
CA GLU A 68 -17.17 -10.72 -16.95
C GLU A 68 -16.77 -11.91 -16.06
N GLU A 69 -17.44 -13.05 -16.23
CA GLU A 69 -16.96 -14.33 -15.69
C GLU A 69 -15.55 -14.64 -16.25
N GLY A 70 -14.55 -14.64 -15.37
CA GLY A 70 -13.14 -14.91 -15.73
C GLY A 70 -12.27 -13.67 -15.96
N GLY A 71 -12.83 -12.46 -15.88
CA GLY A 71 -12.06 -11.21 -15.98
C GLY A 71 -11.46 -10.94 -17.37
N GLU A 72 -12.03 -11.50 -18.43
CA GLU A 72 -11.61 -11.27 -19.82
C GLU A 72 -12.47 -10.18 -20.43
N VAL A 73 -11.85 -9.28 -21.21
CA VAL A 73 -12.54 -8.21 -21.94
C VAL A 73 -11.98 -8.08 -23.35
N VAL A 74 -12.71 -7.41 -24.24
CA VAL A 74 -12.17 -6.96 -25.53
C VAL A 74 -12.02 -5.44 -25.51
N VAL A 75 -10.81 -4.96 -25.78
CA VAL A 75 -10.49 -3.54 -25.90
C VAL A 75 -10.51 -3.15 -27.37
N VAL A 76 -11.35 -2.18 -27.72
CA VAL A 76 -11.47 -1.68 -29.10
C VAL A 76 -11.02 -0.24 -29.17
N TYR A 77 -10.07 0.07 -30.06
CA TYR A 77 -9.46 1.39 -30.16
C TYR A 77 -9.20 1.80 -31.62
N ARG A 78 -8.92 3.08 -31.84
CA ARG A 78 -8.52 3.65 -33.14
C ARG A 78 -7.41 4.66 -32.92
N THR A 79 -6.36 4.59 -33.73
CA THR A 79 -5.21 5.51 -33.68
C THR A 79 -5.46 6.82 -34.41
N SER A 80 -6.37 6.82 -35.38
CA SER A 80 -6.78 7.98 -36.17
C SER A 80 -8.27 7.87 -36.52
N PRO A 81 -8.99 8.99 -36.74
CA PRO A 81 -10.37 8.93 -37.23
C PRO A 81 -10.52 8.22 -38.59
N TYR A 82 -9.42 8.11 -39.35
CA TYR A 82 -9.38 7.46 -40.66
C TYR A 82 -8.99 5.97 -40.62
N ASP A 83 -8.54 5.47 -39.47
CA ASP A 83 -8.13 4.08 -39.31
C ASP A 83 -9.32 3.21 -38.92
N ASP A 84 -9.30 1.95 -39.37
CA ASP A 84 -10.26 0.95 -38.93
C ASP A 84 -10.06 0.62 -37.44
N PRO A 85 -11.14 0.33 -36.68
CA PRO A 85 -11.03 -0.07 -35.29
C PRO A 85 -10.27 -1.39 -35.13
N CYS A 86 -9.29 -1.38 -34.22
CA CYS A 86 -8.56 -2.56 -33.80
C CYS A 86 -9.19 -3.11 -32.51
N ALA A 87 -9.47 -4.42 -32.48
CA ALA A 87 -10.02 -5.13 -31.33
C ALA A 87 -8.98 -6.10 -30.78
N VAL A 88 -8.68 -5.98 -29.49
CA VAL A 88 -7.59 -6.71 -28.83
C VAL A 88 -8.10 -7.35 -27.53
N PRO A 89 -7.86 -8.65 -27.31
CA PRO A 89 -8.21 -9.29 -26.04
C PRO A 89 -7.41 -8.69 -24.87
N GLY A 90 -8.09 -8.49 -23.73
CA GLY A 90 -7.51 -7.97 -22.50
C GLY A 90 -7.93 -8.78 -21.28
N GLN A 91 -7.07 -8.79 -20.26
CA GLN A 91 -7.30 -9.42 -18.96
C GLN A 91 -7.39 -8.33 -17.89
N VAL A 92 -8.44 -8.35 -17.07
CA VAL A 92 -8.55 -7.56 -15.85
C VAL A 92 -7.46 -8.03 -14.89
N ALA A 93 -6.46 -7.17 -14.67
CA ALA A 93 -5.31 -7.45 -13.83
C ALA A 93 -5.54 -7.07 -12.37
N ALA A 94 -6.33 -6.02 -12.12
CA ALA A 94 -6.71 -5.58 -10.78
C ALA A 94 -7.99 -4.73 -10.81
N THR A 95 -8.74 -4.76 -9.72
CA THR A 95 -9.86 -3.85 -9.43
C THR A 95 -9.64 -3.24 -8.05
N LEU A 96 -10.02 -1.98 -7.87
CA LEU A 96 -9.98 -1.27 -6.60
C LEU A 96 -11.40 -0.91 -6.15
N PRO A 97 -11.79 -1.16 -4.89
CA PRO A 97 -11.14 -2.14 -4.01
C PRO A 97 -11.27 -3.56 -4.60
N GLU A 98 -10.41 -4.49 -4.17
CA GLU A 98 -10.51 -5.90 -4.59
C GLU A 98 -11.82 -6.50 -4.06
N HIS A 99 -12.64 -7.09 -4.94
CA HIS A 99 -13.88 -7.75 -4.54
C HIS A 99 -13.92 -9.19 -5.05
N ALA A 100 -14.09 -10.13 -4.12
CA ALA A 100 -14.41 -11.52 -4.41
C ALA A 100 -15.91 -11.76 -4.17
N GLY A 101 -16.76 -11.46 -5.15
CA GLY A 101 -18.20 -11.70 -5.02
C GLY A 101 -19.09 -10.95 -6.01
N ARG A 102 -20.39 -11.25 -5.98
CA ARG A 102 -21.41 -10.62 -6.83
C ARG A 102 -21.92 -9.34 -6.16
N LEU A 103 -21.54 -8.17 -6.66
CA LEU A 103 -22.12 -6.90 -6.21
C LEU A 103 -23.45 -6.61 -6.93
N LEU A 104 -24.26 -5.72 -6.36
CA LEU A 104 -25.41 -5.18 -7.07
C LEU A 104 -24.90 -4.32 -8.26
N PRO A 105 -25.47 -4.48 -9.47
CA PRO A 105 -25.12 -3.63 -10.61
C PRO A 105 -25.23 -2.14 -10.26
N GLY A 106 -24.17 -1.38 -10.48
CA GLY A 106 -24.15 0.08 -10.30
C GLY A 106 -23.68 0.59 -8.92
N SER A 107 -23.29 -0.26 -7.97
CA SER A 107 -22.87 0.16 -6.61
C SER A 107 -21.44 -0.26 -6.23
N TRP A 108 -20.45 0.05 -7.07
CA TRP A 108 -19.05 -0.17 -6.71
C TRP A 108 -18.54 0.89 -5.73
N THR A 109 -17.94 0.46 -4.62
CA THR A 109 -17.39 1.33 -3.58
C THR A 109 -16.14 2.06 -4.07
N ALA A 110 -15.89 3.26 -3.56
CA ALA A 110 -14.69 3.98 -3.97
C ALA A 110 -13.40 3.29 -3.46
N PRO A 111 -12.27 3.40 -4.18
CA PRO A 111 -12.10 4.05 -5.48
C PRO A 111 -12.37 3.08 -6.64
N ASP A 112 -13.42 3.33 -7.43
CA ASP A 112 -13.93 2.46 -8.51
C ASP A 112 -13.03 2.48 -9.76
N LEU A 113 -11.88 1.79 -9.68
CA LEU A 113 -10.84 1.75 -10.71
C LEU A 113 -10.46 0.30 -11.07
N ALA A 114 -10.13 0.05 -12.33
CA ALA A 114 -9.59 -1.22 -12.78
C ALA A 114 -8.48 -1.06 -13.83
N LEU A 115 -7.52 -1.98 -13.77
CA LEU A 115 -6.45 -2.11 -14.75
C LEU A 115 -6.70 -3.32 -15.64
N VAL A 116 -6.64 -3.12 -16.95
CA VAL A 116 -6.73 -4.17 -17.95
C VAL A 116 -5.39 -4.27 -18.68
N ARG A 117 -4.82 -5.47 -18.72
CA ARG A 117 -3.61 -5.79 -19.48
C ARG A 117 -4.01 -6.40 -20.82
N LEU A 118 -3.53 -5.85 -21.93
CA LEU A 118 -3.74 -6.48 -23.23
C LEU A 118 -2.96 -7.80 -23.34
N ARG A 119 -3.53 -8.79 -24.04
CA ARG A 119 -2.92 -10.10 -24.25
C ARG A 119 -1.87 -10.12 -25.37
N GLU A 120 -1.90 -9.12 -26.23
CA GLU A 120 -0.94 -8.94 -27.31
C GLU A 120 -0.48 -7.48 -27.39
N PRO A 121 0.81 -7.25 -27.70
CA PRO A 121 1.34 -5.90 -27.81
C PRO A 121 0.84 -5.24 -29.09
N VAL A 122 0.29 -4.03 -28.97
CA VAL A 122 -0.21 -3.26 -30.10
C VAL A 122 0.26 -1.81 -30.04
N GLY A 123 0.40 -1.18 -31.21
CA GLY A 123 0.74 0.24 -31.32
C GLY A 123 -0.45 1.12 -30.97
N HIS A 124 -0.29 2.02 -30.01
CA HIS A 124 -1.33 2.95 -29.57
C HIS A 124 -0.76 4.25 -28.96
N ALA A 125 -1.62 5.24 -28.78
CA ALA A 125 -1.33 6.47 -28.05
C ALA A 125 -1.65 6.27 -26.56
N CYS A 126 -0.73 6.63 -25.65
CA CYS A 126 -0.98 6.66 -24.22
C CYS A 126 -1.20 8.11 -23.77
N VAL A 127 -2.13 8.29 -22.82
CA VAL A 127 -2.30 9.57 -22.15
C VAL A 127 -1.12 9.90 -21.25
N TYR A 128 -0.90 11.19 -20.98
CA TYR A 128 0.01 11.63 -19.91
C TYR A 128 -0.75 11.74 -18.59
N VAL A 129 -0.41 10.89 -17.62
CA VAL A 129 -1.03 10.86 -16.29
C VAL A 129 -0.22 11.69 -15.31
N SER A 130 -0.90 12.52 -14.51
CA SER A 130 -0.27 13.34 -13.47
C SER A 130 0.38 12.47 -12.38
N GLU A 131 1.59 12.82 -11.95
CA GLU A 131 2.29 12.25 -10.79
C GLU A 131 1.93 12.93 -9.46
N ARG A 132 1.10 13.97 -9.49
CA ARG A 132 0.81 14.79 -8.31
C ARG A 132 -0.09 14.07 -7.31
N PRO A 133 0.04 14.37 -6.01
CA PRO A 133 -0.72 13.68 -4.97
C PRO A 133 -2.16 14.15 -4.80
N ASN A 134 -2.56 15.23 -5.48
CA ASN A 134 -3.83 15.88 -5.23
C ASN A 134 -4.67 15.94 -6.51
N PRO A 135 -5.94 15.51 -6.51
CA PRO A 135 -6.83 15.60 -7.67
C PRO A 135 -7.23 17.04 -8.01
N HIS A 136 -6.68 18.06 -7.32
CA HIS A 136 -7.00 19.46 -7.60
C HIS A 136 -6.74 19.80 -9.06
N PHE A 137 -7.81 20.19 -9.76
CA PHE A 137 -7.75 20.71 -11.12
C PHE A 137 -7.22 22.13 -11.05
N GLY A 138 -6.28 22.47 -11.92
CA GLY A 138 -5.72 23.82 -12.03
C GLY A 138 -6.73 24.86 -12.54
N GLY A 139 -8.02 24.51 -12.66
CA GLY A 139 -9.08 25.38 -13.14
C GLY A 139 -10.48 24.93 -12.70
N THR A 140 -11.48 25.75 -13.03
CA THR A 140 -12.90 25.51 -12.72
C THR A 140 -13.57 24.48 -13.63
N ARG A 141 -12.82 23.94 -14.60
CA ARG A 141 -13.31 23.03 -15.63
C ARG A 141 -12.29 21.95 -15.95
N VAL A 142 -12.81 20.79 -16.32
CA VAL A 142 -12.06 19.63 -16.82
C VAL A 142 -12.54 19.27 -18.21
N TYR A 143 -11.67 18.65 -19.00
CA TYR A 143 -12.03 18.04 -20.28
C TYR A 143 -12.18 16.53 -20.08
N TYR A 144 -13.17 15.90 -20.72
CA TYR A 144 -13.37 14.45 -20.68
C TYR A 144 -13.58 13.90 -22.09
N ALA A 145 -13.29 12.61 -22.26
CA ALA A 145 -13.66 11.83 -23.43
C ALA A 145 -14.17 10.45 -23.00
N GLY A 146 -15.09 9.86 -23.74
CA GLY A 146 -15.62 8.53 -23.50
C GLY A 146 -16.52 8.08 -24.64
N TRP A 147 -16.90 6.81 -24.65
CA TRP A 147 -17.81 6.23 -25.64
C TRP A 147 -19.21 6.07 -25.07
N THR A 148 -20.23 6.17 -25.92
CA THR A 148 -21.62 5.91 -25.52
C THR A 148 -22.39 5.20 -26.63
N GLY A 149 -23.33 4.35 -26.23
CA GLY A 149 -24.30 3.69 -27.10
C GLY A 149 -25.71 4.30 -27.03
N ALA A 150 -25.91 5.41 -26.30
CA ALA A 150 -27.24 5.90 -25.92
C ALA A 150 -28.17 6.26 -27.11
N ARG A 151 -27.60 6.47 -28.32
CA ARG A 151 -28.36 6.77 -29.55
C ARG A 151 -28.51 5.56 -30.48
N GLY A 152 -28.32 4.34 -29.97
CA GLY A 152 -28.38 3.11 -30.77
C GLY A 152 -27.18 2.89 -31.69
N ARG A 153 -26.16 3.74 -31.60
CA ARG A 153 -24.88 3.63 -32.29
C ARG A 153 -23.76 4.01 -31.32
N LEU A 154 -22.63 3.29 -31.40
CA LEU A 154 -21.44 3.61 -30.64
C LEU A 154 -20.78 4.88 -31.21
N GLU A 155 -20.68 5.91 -30.38
CA GLU A 155 -20.01 7.16 -30.72
C GLU A 155 -19.13 7.65 -29.57
N ILE A 156 -18.01 8.30 -29.91
CA ILE A 156 -17.17 8.98 -28.94
C ILE A 156 -17.81 10.34 -28.60
N LEU A 157 -17.89 10.62 -27.31
CA LEU A 157 -18.40 11.85 -26.71
C LEU A 157 -17.27 12.51 -25.92
N ASP A 158 -17.02 13.77 -26.21
CA ASP A 158 -16.07 14.59 -25.48
C ASP A 158 -16.68 15.95 -25.12
N GLY A 159 -16.12 16.58 -24.10
CA GLY A 159 -16.58 17.90 -23.69
C GLY A 159 -15.95 18.40 -22.42
N TYR A 160 -16.47 19.54 -21.95
CA TYR A 160 -15.99 20.17 -20.73
C TYR A 160 -17.03 20.08 -19.62
N LEU A 161 -16.58 19.73 -18.42
CA LEU A 161 -17.38 19.69 -17.20
C LEU A 161 -16.88 20.74 -16.23
N SER A 162 -17.78 21.39 -15.48
CA SER A 162 -17.38 22.26 -14.37
C SER A 162 -17.04 21.44 -13.12
N VAL A 163 -16.07 21.90 -12.34
CA VAL A 163 -15.72 21.32 -11.04
C VAL A 163 -16.62 21.97 -9.98
N GLN A 164 -17.41 21.15 -9.26
CA GLN A 164 -18.41 21.61 -8.28
C GLN A 164 -18.02 21.31 -6.82
N GLY A 165 -16.75 20.96 -6.58
CA GLY A 165 -16.21 20.61 -5.27
C GLY A 165 -15.94 19.11 -5.14
N THR A 166 -16.00 18.62 -3.91
CA THR A 166 -15.57 17.27 -3.53
C THR A 166 -16.67 16.55 -2.75
N ILE A 167 -16.82 15.25 -2.96
CA ILE A 167 -17.67 14.34 -2.19
C ILE A 167 -16.77 13.46 -1.32
N SER A 168 -17.23 13.16 -0.11
CA SER A 168 -16.46 12.39 0.89
C SER A 168 -15.11 13.04 1.17
N ALA A 169 -15.08 14.37 1.23
CA ALA A 169 -13.88 15.15 1.53
C ALA A 169 -13.26 14.65 2.84
N TRP A 170 -11.92 14.58 2.86
CA TRP A 170 -11.14 14.13 4.03
C TRP A 170 -11.32 12.65 4.35
N SER A 171 -11.70 11.86 3.35
CA SER A 171 -11.77 10.40 3.45
C SER A 171 -11.00 9.75 2.30
N PRO A 172 -10.59 8.48 2.44
CA PRO A 172 -10.00 7.71 1.35
C PRO A 172 -10.92 7.56 0.12
N GLU A 173 -12.22 7.83 0.27
CA GLU A 173 -13.23 7.76 -0.80
C GLU A 173 -13.42 9.10 -1.53
N GLU A 174 -12.55 10.08 -1.27
CA GLU A 174 -12.63 11.43 -1.81
C GLU A 174 -12.73 11.40 -3.34
N GLN A 175 -13.77 12.04 -3.86
CA GLN A 175 -14.01 12.16 -5.29
C GLN A 175 -14.41 13.57 -5.65
N VAL A 176 -14.03 13.99 -6.84
CA VAL A 176 -14.38 15.30 -7.34
C VAL A 176 -15.78 15.25 -7.93
N ARG A 177 -16.64 16.18 -7.51
CA ARG A 177 -17.96 16.37 -8.10
C ARG A 177 -17.87 17.19 -9.38
N LEU A 178 -18.42 16.66 -10.47
CA LEU A 178 -18.49 17.32 -11.77
C LEU A 178 -19.90 17.89 -12.02
N GLY A 179 -19.96 18.91 -12.88
CA GLY A 179 -21.14 19.70 -13.23
C GLY A 179 -22.32 18.90 -13.76
N GLN A 180 -23.50 19.53 -13.77
CA GLN A 180 -24.81 18.94 -14.08
C GLN A 180 -25.05 18.60 -15.57
N ASN A 181 -23.99 18.36 -16.37
CA ASN A 181 -24.19 17.87 -17.72
C ASN A 181 -24.79 16.46 -17.69
N ASP A 182 -25.63 16.16 -18.67
CA ASP A 182 -26.15 14.81 -18.87
C ASP A 182 -24.99 13.92 -19.37
N LEU A 183 -24.54 13.00 -18.53
CA LEU A 183 -23.49 12.04 -18.85
C LEU A 183 -24.16 10.72 -19.23
N PRO A 184 -24.24 10.39 -20.54
CA PRO A 184 -24.97 9.22 -20.99
C PRO A 184 -24.27 7.92 -20.55
N PRO A 185 -25.01 6.80 -20.45
CA PRO A 185 -24.41 5.50 -20.15
C PRO A 185 -23.27 5.14 -21.10
N GLY A 186 -22.21 4.55 -20.55
CA GLY A 186 -21.03 4.09 -21.28
C GLY A 186 -19.79 4.97 -21.15
N VAL A 187 -19.95 6.27 -20.84
CA VAL A 187 -18.79 7.18 -20.73
C VAL A 187 -17.92 6.93 -19.49
N SER A 188 -18.43 6.18 -18.52
CA SER A 188 -17.68 5.74 -17.33
C SER A 188 -16.41 5.00 -17.71
N GLY A 189 -15.33 5.31 -17.00
CA GLY A 189 -13.98 4.80 -17.27
C GLY A 189 -13.16 5.67 -18.22
N GLY A 190 -13.76 6.68 -18.87
CA GLY A 190 -13.04 7.64 -19.72
C GLY A 190 -12.09 8.57 -18.95
N PRO A 191 -11.06 9.14 -19.60
CA PRO A 191 -10.11 10.02 -18.94
C PRO A 191 -10.71 11.39 -18.60
N VAL A 192 -10.30 11.96 -17.45
CA VAL A 192 -10.56 13.34 -17.04
C VAL A 192 -9.25 14.12 -17.05
N ILE A 193 -9.21 15.20 -17.83
CA ILE A 193 -8.02 15.96 -18.19
C ILE A 193 -8.10 17.37 -17.60
N ASP A 194 -6.99 17.84 -17.04
CA ASP A 194 -6.79 19.25 -16.76
C ASP A 194 -6.39 19.97 -18.07
N PRO A 195 -7.26 20.83 -18.63
CA PRO A 195 -7.00 21.48 -19.93
C PRO A 195 -5.94 22.59 -19.86
N VAL A 196 -5.53 23.01 -18.66
CA VAL A 196 -4.44 23.98 -18.46
C VAL A 196 -3.10 23.27 -18.46
N ARG A 197 -3.04 22.09 -17.82
CA ARG A 197 -1.80 21.30 -17.71
C ARG A 197 -1.62 20.26 -18.81
N GLY A 198 -2.69 19.89 -19.51
CA GLY A 198 -2.67 18.83 -20.51
C GLY A 198 -2.31 17.47 -19.92
N GLU A 199 -2.81 17.15 -18.72
CA GLU A 199 -2.55 15.87 -18.04
C GLU A 199 -3.84 15.24 -17.52
N VAL A 200 -3.90 13.91 -17.53
CA VAL A 200 -4.98 13.14 -16.94
C VAL A 200 -4.82 13.17 -15.42
N VAL A 201 -5.90 13.57 -14.76
CA VAL A 201 -5.98 13.80 -13.31
C VAL A 201 -7.06 12.94 -12.66
N GLY A 202 -7.91 12.29 -13.45
CA GLY A 202 -8.88 11.34 -12.94
C GLY A 202 -9.54 10.46 -13.99
N VAL A 203 -10.44 9.61 -13.51
CA VAL A 203 -11.27 8.69 -14.30
C VAL A 203 -12.73 9.06 -14.09
N LEU A 204 -13.47 9.21 -15.19
CA LEU A 204 -14.86 9.64 -15.17
C LEU A 204 -15.76 8.53 -14.64
N LYS A 205 -16.64 8.87 -13.71
CA LYS A 205 -17.73 8.01 -13.23
C LYS A 205 -19.06 8.71 -13.42
N SER A 206 -19.90 8.20 -14.31
CA SER A 206 -21.28 8.67 -14.46
C SER A 206 -22.14 8.17 -13.30
N ARG A 207 -23.28 8.82 -13.05
CA ARG A 207 -24.22 8.34 -12.03
C ARG A 207 -25.00 7.13 -12.53
N ALA A 208 -25.25 6.19 -11.63
CA ALA A 208 -25.99 4.96 -11.93
C ALA A 208 -27.51 5.18 -12.07
N ASP A 209 -28.06 6.28 -11.53
CA ASP A 209 -29.48 6.62 -11.57
C ASP A 209 -29.91 7.42 -12.81
N HIS A 210 -29.01 7.58 -13.78
CA HIS A 210 -29.17 8.49 -14.93
C HIS A 210 -29.46 9.95 -14.52
N GLY A 211 -29.09 10.34 -13.30
CA GLY A 211 -29.18 11.72 -12.83
C GLY A 211 -28.10 12.62 -13.42
N ALA A 212 -28.34 13.92 -13.41
CA ALA A 212 -27.40 14.90 -13.95
C ALA A 212 -26.04 14.91 -13.20
N GLY A 213 -24.97 15.01 -13.97
CA GLY A 213 -23.58 15.09 -13.53
C GLY A 213 -22.88 13.75 -13.28
N GLY A 214 -21.69 13.82 -12.69
CA GLY A 214 -20.85 12.66 -12.40
C GLY A 214 -19.76 12.98 -11.38
N THR A 215 -18.91 12.01 -11.12
CA THR A 215 -17.71 12.19 -10.30
C THR A 215 -16.44 11.87 -11.10
N SER A 216 -15.31 12.38 -10.61
CA SER A 216 -13.99 11.98 -11.08
C SER A 216 -13.24 11.34 -9.91
N ILE A 217 -12.76 10.13 -10.14
CA ILE A 217 -11.89 9.41 -9.20
C ILE A 217 -10.46 9.81 -9.53
N GLY A 218 -9.70 10.28 -8.55
CA GLY A 218 -8.33 10.75 -8.77
C GLY A 218 -7.38 9.60 -9.16
N VAL A 219 -6.45 9.87 -10.08
CA VAL A 219 -5.46 8.87 -10.52
C VAL A 219 -4.45 8.50 -9.43
N GLU A 220 -4.28 9.35 -8.41
CA GLU A 220 -3.46 9.06 -7.24
C GLU A 220 -3.97 7.86 -6.43
N GLN A 221 -5.25 7.52 -6.55
CA GLN A 221 -5.86 6.35 -5.89
C GLN A 221 -5.23 5.03 -6.37
N LEU A 222 -4.61 4.99 -7.55
CA LEU A 222 -3.86 3.81 -8.03
C LEU A 222 -2.70 3.43 -7.10
N ARG A 223 -2.20 4.36 -6.28
CA ARG A 223 -1.14 4.07 -5.29
C ARG A 223 -1.59 3.06 -4.23
N THR A 224 -2.89 2.84 -4.08
CA THR A 224 -3.48 1.86 -3.16
C THR A 224 -3.50 0.42 -3.69
N LEU A 225 -3.17 0.19 -4.98
CA LEU A 225 -3.11 -1.14 -5.60
C LEU A 225 -2.25 -2.11 -4.80
N HIS A 226 -2.77 -3.26 -4.39
CA HIS A 226 -1.95 -4.18 -3.61
C HIS A 226 -0.84 -4.80 -4.47
N ARG A 227 0.32 -5.04 -3.84
CA ARG A 227 1.35 -5.88 -4.44
C ARG A 227 0.80 -7.30 -4.50
N SER A 228 0.86 -7.92 -5.67
CA SER A 228 0.59 -9.34 -5.80
C SER A 228 1.81 -10.05 -5.25
N ASP A 229 1.76 -10.50 -4.00
CA ASP A 229 2.79 -11.41 -3.52
C ASP A 229 2.63 -12.70 -4.31
N ALA A 230 3.51 -12.87 -5.29
CA ALA A 230 3.62 -14.10 -6.05
C ALA A 230 3.71 -15.23 -5.04
N ARG A 231 2.69 -16.08 -5.01
CA ARG A 231 2.68 -17.30 -4.22
C ARG A 231 4.01 -17.99 -4.52
N HIS A 232 4.84 -18.16 -3.50
CA HIS A 232 5.84 -19.21 -3.54
C HIS A 232 5.02 -20.51 -3.63
N ASP A 233 4.77 -20.98 -4.85
CA ASP A 233 4.44 -22.39 -5.09
C ASP A 233 5.70 -23.17 -4.73
N GLY A 234 5.86 -23.39 -3.42
CA GLY A 234 6.93 -24.14 -2.82
C GLY A 234 6.68 -25.63 -3.05
N ALA A 235 7.66 -26.25 -3.69
CA ALA A 235 8.10 -27.62 -3.46
C ALA A 235 7.03 -28.71 -3.55
N GLU A 236 6.91 -29.31 -4.74
CA GLU A 236 6.41 -30.68 -4.85
C GLU A 236 7.22 -31.58 -3.90
N GLY A 237 6.50 -32.13 -2.92
CA GLY A 237 7.04 -33.03 -1.91
C GLY A 237 7.69 -34.24 -2.56
N ASN A 238 8.99 -34.39 -2.33
CA ASN A 238 9.73 -35.60 -2.60
C ASN A 238 9.17 -36.70 -1.68
N GLY A 239 8.34 -37.58 -2.25
CA GLY A 239 7.70 -38.68 -1.53
C GLY A 239 8.72 -39.66 -0.99
N SER A 240 8.91 -39.65 0.32
CA SER A 240 9.65 -40.67 1.06
C SER A 240 8.90 -42.00 0.99
N HIS A 241 9.54 -42.97 0.33
CA HIS A 241 9.20 -44.38 0.35
C HIS A 241 9.14 -44.91 1.80
N HIS A 242 7.94 -45.21 2.29
CA HIS A 242 7.77 -46.12 3.42
C HIS A 242 7.34 -47.50 2.90
N HIS A 243 8.31 -48.41 2.94
CA HIS A 243 8.08 -49.86 2.95
C HIS A 243 7.37 -50.27 4.24
N SER A 244 6.27 -51.00 4.11
CA SER A 244 5.68 -51.87 5.15
C SER A 244 4.81 -52.90 4.41
N ALA A 245 5.38 -54.05 4.08
CA ALA A 245 5.28 -55.28 4.85
C ALA A 245 3.90 -55.94 4.73
N GLU A 246 3.88 -56.97 3.88
CA GLU A 246 2.84 -58.00 3.76
C GLU A 246 2.44 -58.54 5.13
N TRP A 247 1.16 -58.91 5.29
CA TRP A 247 0.73 -60.09 6.05
C TRP A 247 -0.68 -60.51 5.60
N ASN A 248 -0.84 -61.83 5.45
CA ASN A 248 -1.95 -62.55 4.83
C ASN A 248 -3.16 -62.76 5.77
N GLY A 249 -4.33 -62.96 5.15
CA GLY A 249 -5.55 -63.56 5.71
C GLY A 249 -6.79 -62.73 5.36
N GLY A 250 -7.87 -63.20 4.76
CA GLY A 250 -8.33 -64.52 4.34
C GLY A 250 -9.83 -64.38 4.01
N ASP A 251 -10.23 -64.91 2.85
CA ASP A 251 -11.56 -65.39 2.44
C ASP A 251 -12.82 -64.47 2.35
N ALA A 252 -13.23 -64.31 1.07
CA ALA A 252 -14.52 -64.72 0.46
C ALA A 252 -15.83 -63.94 0.72
N ASN A 253 -16.30 -63.20 -0.31
CA ASN A 253 -17.52 -63.47 -1.13
C ASN A 253 -17.67 -62.34 -2.19
N GLY A 254 -17.56 -62.59 -3.50
CA GLY A 254 -18.67 -62.94 -4.41
C GLY A 254 -19.58 -61.72 -4.70
N THR A 255 -19.54 -61.04 -5.85
CA THR A 255 -20.26 -61.42 -7.10
C THR A 255 -19.94 -60.42 -8.25
N PHE A 256 -19.78 -60.96 -9.47
CA PHE A 256 -19.54 -60.38 -10.83
C PHE A 256 -20.72 -59.57 -11.44
N PRO A 257 -20.75 -59.16 -12.74
CA PRO A 257 -19.71 -58.91 -13.80
C PRO A 257 -19.89 -57.48 -14.44
N GLY A 258 -19.21 -56.95 -15.47
CA GLY A 258 -18.21 -57.41 -16.45
C GLY A 258 -18.40 -56.71 -17.83
N ARG A 259 -17.28 -56.50 -18.55
CA ARG A 259 -17.08 -56.18 -19.99
C ARG A 259 -17.39 -54.76 -20.51
N ALA A 260 -16.71 -54.23 -21.54
CA ALA A 260 -15.43 -54.49 -22.23
C ALA A 260 -15.28 -53.41 -23.34
N ALA A 261 -14.05 -52.97 -23.60
CA ALA A 261 -13.65 -52.28 -24.83
C ALA A 261 -13.36 -53.30 -25.96
N PRO A 262 -13.12 -52.81 -27.20
CA PRO A 262 -11.88 -53.24 -27.85
C PRO A 262 -11.16 -52.15 -28.67
N SER A 263 -9.85 -52.39 -28.85
CA SER A 263 -8.90 -51.72 -29.74
C SER A 263 -8.68 -52.52 -31.04
N LEU A 264 -8.06 -51.88 -32.05
CA LEU A 264 -7.27 -52.47 -33.17
C LEU A 264 -6.50 -51.30 -33.83
N ALA A 265 -5.17 -51.18 -33.77
CA ALA A 265 -4.07 -51.90 -34.44
C ALA A 265 -3.80 -51.46 -35.90
N ALA A 266 -2.57 -50.99 -36.15
CA ALA A 266 -1.96 -50.61 -37.45
C ALA A 266 -1.53 -51.83 -38.29
N PRO A 267 -1.02 -51.67 -39.53
CA PRO A 267 0.45 -51.57 -39.72
C PRO A 267 0.95 -50.74 -40.94
N ARG A 268 2.30 -50.69 -41.03
CA ARG A 268 3.24 -49.99 -41.93
C ARG A 268 3.28 -50.52 -43.38
N ASP A 269 3.82 -49.71 -44.32
CA ASP A 269 4.83 -50.13 -45.32
C ASP A 269 5.44 -48.94 -46.12
N ALA A 270 6.74 -49.03 -46.45
CA ALA A 270 7.52 -48.23 -47.42
C ALA A 270 8.14 -49.22 -48.44
N PRO A 271 8.61 -48.81 -49.66
CA PRO A 271 10.07 -48.67 -49.92
C PRO A 271 10.40 -47.72 -51.16
N PRO A 272 11.54 -47.80 -51.93
CA PRO A 272 12.59 -46.74 -51.97
C PRO A 272 13.17 -46.34 -53.38
N GLY A 273 14.17 -45.44 -53.39
CA GLY A 273 15.18 -45.22 -54.48
C GLY A 273 14.93 -43.99 -55.38
N GLY A 274 15.91 -43.21 -55.89
CA GLY A 274 17.38 -43.27 -55.93
C GLY A 274 17.98 -41.95 -56.51
N THR A 275 19.30 -41.91 -56.62
CA THR A 275 20.26 -40.79 -56.79
C THR A 275 20.27 -40.01 -58.12
N HIS A 276 20.69 -38.73 -58.12
CA HIS A 276 21.79 -38.20 -58.97
C HIS A 276 22.25 -36.76 -58.63
N ARG A 277 23.57 -36.52 -58.73
CA ARG A 277 24.31 -35.25 -58.53
C ARG A 277 24.27 -34.34 -59.78
N GLY A 278 24.34 -33.01 -59.57
CA GLY A 278 24.71 -32.02 -60.59
C GLY A 278 25.05 -30.67 -59.96
N ALA A 279 26.27 -30.16 -60.19
CA ALA A 279 26.86 -28.96 -59.57
C ALA A 279 26.57 -27.68 -60.37
N VAL A 280 26.48 -26.53 -59.67
CA VAL A 280 26.42 -25.15 -60.22
C VAL A 280 27.19 -24.20 -59.26
N PRO A 281 27.94 -23.17 -59.76
CA PRO A 281 29.04 -22.49 -59.05
C PRO A 281 28.59 -21.30 -58.15
N PRO A 282 29.49 -20.68 -57.35
CA PRO A 282 29.09 -19.78 -56.26
C PRO A 282 28.87 -18.33 -56.74
N GLY A 283 27.72 -17.77 -56.37
CA GLY A 283 27.39 -16.34 -56.42
C GLY A 283 27.49 -15.68 -55.03
N PRO A 284 27.48 -14.33 -54.96
CA PRO A 284 28.17 -13.57 -53.91
C PRO A 284 27.45 -13.57 -52.56
N VAL A 285 28.27 -13.54 -51.51
CA VAL A 285 27.92 -13.42 -50.10
C VAL A 285 27.05 -12.18 -49.86
N ARG A 286 25.81 -12.39 -49.42
CA ARG A 286 25.02 -11.38 -48.68
C ARG A 286 25.25 -11.61 -47.20
N HIS A 287 25.82 -10.61 -46.54
CA HIS A 287 25.86 -10.53 -45.08
C HIS A 287 24.44 -10.51 -44.53
N THR A 288 24.03 -11.60 -43.88
CA THR A 288 22.93 -11.59 -42.92
C THR A 288 23.51 -11.24 -41.56
N ASP A 289 23.36 -9.97 -41.16
CA ASP A 289 23.56 -9.55 -39.78
C ASP A 289 22.62 -10.37 -38.89
N THR A 290 23.23 -11.28 -38.14
CA THR A 290 22.55 -12.06 -37.12
C THR A 290 22.47 -11.16 -35.89
N ALA A 291 21.34 -10.51 -35.69
CA ALA A 291 21.05 -9.84 -34.42
C ALA A 291 21.14 -10.89 -33.29
N PRO A 292 21.88 -10.64 -32.19
CA PRO A 292 21.95 -11.58 -31.10
C PRO A 292 20.57 -11.67 -30.45
N HIS A 293 19.97 -12.86 -30.49
CA HIS A 293 18.85 -13.22 -29.64
C HIS A 293 19.25 -13.06 -28.18
N THR A 294 18.92 -11.91 -27.58
CA THR A 294 18.87 -11.74 -26.14
C THR A 294 17.63 -12.49 -25.64
N GLY A 295 17.86 -13.70 -25.11
CA GLY A 295 16.88 -14.36 -24.25
C GLY A 295 16.51 -13.45 -23.08
N PRO A 296 15.35 -13.66 -22.43
CA PRO A 296 14.86 -12.77 -21.39
C PRO A 296 15.89 -12.71 -20.26
N THR A 297 16.59 -11.58 -20.17
CA THR A 297 17.32 -11.20 -18.98
C THR A 297 16.32 -11.20 -17.84
N ARG A 298 16.53 -12.10 -16.89
CA ARG A 298 15.77 -12.22 -15.65
C ARG A 298 15.91 -10.90 -14.87
N THR A 299 15.06 -9.92 -15.20
CA THR A 299 14.77 -8.76 -14.37
C THR A 299 14.28 -9.30 -13.03
N GLY A 300 14.77 -8.74 -11.92
CA GLY A 300 14.48 -9.24 -10.59
C GLY A 300 12.97 -9.50 -10.37
N PRO A 301 12.60 -10.51 -9.57
CA PRO A 301 11.20 -10.92 -9.36
C PRO A 301 10.30 -9.86 -8.70
N THR A 302 10.79 -8.66 -8.44
CA THR A 302 10.11 -7.62 -7.64
C THR A 302 9.32 -6.60 -8.46
N GLU A 303 9.73 -6.27 -9.69
CA GLU A 303 9.06 -5.23 -10.50
C GLU A 303 7.76 -5.74 -11.15
N HIS A 304 7.77 -6.98 -11.66
CA HIS A 304 6.56 -7.60 -12.25
C HIS A 304 5.49 -7.97 -11.22
N ALA A 305 5.84 -7.96 -9.93
CA ALA A 305 4.93 -8.28 -8.83
C ALA A 305 4.12 -7.05 -8.34
N ASP A 306 4.57 -5.83 -8.63
CA ASP A 306 3.88 -4.60 -8.27
C ASP A 306 3.30 -3.92 -9.53
N LEU A 307 2.00 -4.10 -9.75
CA LEU A 307 1.28 -3.56 -10.90
C LEU A 307 1.39 -2.05 -11.02
N TYR A 308 1.39 -1.32 -9.90
CA TYR A 308 1.52 0.14 -9.91
C TYR A 308 2.87 0.56 -10.52
N GLN A 309 3.96 -0.05 -10.06
CA GLN A 309 5.30 0.26 -10.55
C GLN A 309 5.45 -0.15 -12.02
N ALA A 310 4.95 -1.33 -12.39
CA ALA A 310 5.02 -1.83 -13.76
C ALA A 310 4.32 -0.88 -14.76
N VAL A 311 3.11 -0.42 -14.43
CA VAL A 311 2.34 0.50 -15.28
C VAL A 311 3.05 1.85 -15.40
N PHE A 312 3.44 2.45 -14.27
CA PHE A 312 3.99 3.81 -14.31
C PHE A 312 5.43 3.88 -14.80
N HIS A 313 6.26 2.84 -14.60
CA HIS A 313 7.55 2.75 -15.28
C HIS A 313 7.39 2.61 -16.80
N ALA A 314 6.37 1.87 -17.27
CA ALA A 314 6.08 1.77 -18.69
C ALA A 314 5.54 3.09 -19.27
N HIS A 315 4.67 3.80 -18.53
CA HIS A 315 4.17 5.13 -18.88
C HIS A 315 5.33 6.14 -19.04
N ASP A 316 6.21 6.24 -18.04
CA ASP A 316 7.25 7.25 -18.02
C ASP A 316 8.34 7.03 -19.07
N ARG A 317 8.71 5.76 -19.31
CA ARG A 317 9.60 5.41 -20.43
C ARG A 317 8.95 5.71 -21.78
N TYR A 318 7.67 5.38 -21.95
CA TYR A 318 6.96 5.66 -23.19
C TYR A 318 6.98 7.14 -23.57
N HIS A 319 6.67 8.04 -22.61
CA HIS A 319 6.67 9.49 -22.89
C HIS A 319 8.07 10.04 -23.14
N ARG A 320 9.10 9.52 -22.47
CA ARG A 320 10.50 9.86 -22.76
C ARG A 320 10.91 9.40 -24.16
N ASP A 321 10.56 8.17 -24.53
CA ASP A 321 10.97 7.55 -25.79
C ASP A 321 10.24 8.19 -26.98
N ARG A 322 8.96 8.58 -26.80
CA ARG A 322 8.17 9.35 -27.78
C ARG A 322 8.78 10.70 -28.12
N GLN A 323 9.54 11.30 -27.21
CA GLN A 323 10.20 12.59 -27.42
C GLN A 323 11.54 12.48 -28.14
N GLN A 324 12.09 11.26 -28.29
CA GLN A 324 13.33 11.06 -29.03
C GLN A 324 13.14 11.37 -30.52
N PRO A 325 14.20 11.78 -31.24
CA PRO A 325 14.13 11.97 -32.68
C PRO A 325 13.56 10.74 -33.39
N SER A 326 12.54 10.95 -34.21
CA SER A 326 11.85 9.89 -34.97
C SER A 326 11.44 10.40 -36.35
N ASP A 327 11.01 9.48 -37.22
CA ASP A 327 10.49 9.81 -38.55
C ASP A 327 9.08 10.43 -38.51
N SER A 328 8.45 10.54 -37.33
CA SER A 328 7.13 11.13 -37.15
C SER A 328 7.22 12.63 -36.94
N THR A 329 6.35 13.39 -37.63
CA THR A 329 6.17 14.83 -37.42
C THR A 329 4.99 15.16 -36.49
N ALA A 330 4.35 14.13 -35.91
CA ALA A 330 3.22 14.34 -35.00
C ALA A 330 3.71 14.94 -33.68
N PRO A 331 3.02 15.95 -33.12
CA PRO A 331 3.40 16.55 -31.84
C PRO A 331 3.26 15.52 -30.71
N THR A 332 4.22 15.55 -29.78
CA THR A 332 4.14 14.73 -28.57
C THR A 332 3.28 15.41 -27.50
N TRP A 333 3.02 14.67 -26.42
CA TRP A 333 2.37 15.24 -25.24
C TRP A 333 3.18 16.39 -24.62
N ALA A 334 4.52 16.27 -24.60
CA ALA A 334 5.40 17.28 -24.04
C ALA A 334 5.45 18.56 -24.91
N ASP A 335 5.37 18.42 -26.24
CA ASP A 335 5.32 19.55 -27.16
C ASP A 335 4.04 20.37 -26.92
N ILE A 336 2.89 19.70 -26.87
CA ILE A 336 1.58 20.33 -26.61
C ILE A 336 1.54 20.97 -25.21
N GLN A 337 2.04 20.29 -24.18
CA GLN A 337 2.15 20.86 -22.84
C GLN A 337 3.04 22.12 -22.83
N GLY A 338 4.09 22.14 -23.64
CA GLY A 338 4.95 23.32 -23.83
C GLY A 338 4.19 24.50 -24.40
N GLU A 339 3.38 24.27 -25.44
CA GLU A 339 2.53 25.29 -26.07
C GLU A 339 1.41 25.80 -25.15
N LEU A 340 0.84 24.92 -24.31
CA LEU A 340 -0.13 25.29 -23.27
C LEU A 340 0.51 26.13 -22.14
N GLY A 341 1.84 26.23 -22.10
CA GLY A 341 2.57 26.91 -21.03
C GLY A 341 2.59 26.11 -19.72
N ALA A 342 2.32 24.80 -19.77
CA ALA A 342 2.33 23.94 -18.61
C ALA A 342 3.75 23.85 -18.04
N ARG A 343 4.00 24.52 -16.92
CA ARG A 343 5.28 24.45 -16.19
C ARG A 343 5.04 24.01 -14.75
N PRO A 344 5.02 22.70 -14.46
CA PRO A 344 4.84 22.17 -13.11
C PRO A 344 5.83 22.79 -12.11
N GLY A 345 5.31 23.45 -11.08
CA GLY A 345 6.10 24.17 -10.08
C GLY A 345 7.06 25.23 -10.63
N ARG A 346 6.96 25.59 -11.93
CA ARG A 346 7.96 26.38 -12.70
C ARG A 346 9.41 25.86 -12.64
N ALA A 347 9.60 24.60 -12.23
CA ALA A 347 10.94 24.03 -12.01
C ALA A 347 11.57 23.48 -13.29
N LEU A 348 10.81 22.63 -14.00
CA LEU A 348 11.22 21.96 -15.24
C LEU A 348 10.22 22.29 -16.36
N SER A 349 10.72 22.35 -17.60
CA SER A 349 9.89 22.28 -18.80
C SER A 349 9.23 20.90 -18.94
N PRO A 350 8.12 20.76 -19.71
CA PRO A 350 7.52 19.45 -19.99
C PRO A 350 8.51 18.42 -20.54
N HIS A 351 9.45 18.88 -21.39
CA HIS A 351 10.52 18.04 -21.91
C HIS A 351 11.46 17.55 -20.80
N GLU A 352 12.04 18.45 -20.00
CA GLU A 352 12.94 18.09 -18.88
C GLU A 352 12.23 17.17 -17.86
N ARG A 353 10.93 17.38 -17.61
CA ARG A 353 10.09 16.53 -16.74
C ARG A 353 9.96 15.11 -17.30
N GLY A 354 9.62 14.96 -18.59
CA GLY A 354 9.54 13.65 -19.23
C GLY A 354 10.88 12.92 -19.24
N GLU A 355 11.97 13.65 -19.48
CA GLU A 355 13.34 13.15 -19.40
C GLU A 355 13.69 12.58 -18.01
N LEU A 356 13.34 13.32 -16.96
CA LEU A 356 13.60 12.91 -15.58
C LEU A 356 12.75 11.71 -15.21
N LEU A 357 11.43 11.76 -15.43
CA LEU A 357 10.52 10.66 -15.12
C LEU A 357 10.92 9.36 -15.82
N GLY A 358 11.28 9.42 -17.11
CA GLY A 358 11.74 8.23 -17.83
C GLY A 358 13.05 7.65 -17.26
N ARG A 359 13.98 8.48 -16.80
CA ARG A 359 15.21 8.01 -16.10
C ARG A 359 14.91 7.41 -14.73
N LEU A 360 13.97 8.00 -13.99
CA LEU A 360 13.52 7.44 -12.72
C LEU A 360 12.86 6.07 -12.91
N ALA A 361 12.17 5.85 -14.03
CA ALA A 361 11.57 4.58 -14.40
C ALA A 361 12.57 3.50 -14.87
N ASP A 362 13.82 3.86 -15.17
CA ASP A 362 14.90 2.89 -15.44
C ASP A 362 15.58 2.40 -14.14
N LEU A 363 15.32 3.08 -13.01
CA LEU A 363 15.78 2.64 -11.69
C LEU A 363 14.77 1.66 -11.08
N PRO A 364 15.22 0.74 -10.21
CA PRO A 364 14.30 -0.09 -9.45
C PRO A 364 13.44 0.80 -8.54
N PRO A 365 12.20 0.41 -8.23
CA PRO A 365 11.32 1.19 -7.37
C PRO A 365 11.92 1.39 -5.97
N PRO A 366 11.43 2.37 -5.18
CA PRO A 366 11.84 2.53 -3.79
C PRO A 366 11.68 1.24 -3.00
N VAL A 367 12.64 0.93 -2.11
CA VAL A 367 12.62 -0.29 -1.28
C VAL A 367 11.43 -0.31 -0.31
N SER A 368 10.96 0.86 0.11
CA SER A 368 9.74 1.04 0.90
C SER A 368 9.20 2.46 0.73
N THR A 369 7.91 2.65 1.06
CA THR A 369 7.31 3.99 1.12
C THR A 369 7.97 4.82 2.23
N ARG A 370 8.28 4.23 3.39
CA ARG A 370 9.00 4.92 4.47
C ARG A 370 10.35 5.48 4.00
N GLY A 371 11.13 4.71 3.25
CA GLY A 371 12.41 5.16 2.69
C GLY A 371 12.25 6.35 1.74
N LEU A 372 11.20 6.33 0.90
CA LEU A 372 10.86 7.46 0.02
C LEU A 372 10.44 8.71 0.82
N LEU A 373 9.61 8.56 1.87
CA LEU A 373 9.23 9.66 2.75
C LEU A 373 10.43 10.22 3.50
N GLY A 374 11.38 9.37 3.94
CA GLY A 374 12.64 9.79 4.55
C GLY A 374 13.51 10.62 3.60
N ILE A 375 13.59 10.24 2.32
CA ILE A 375 14.27 11.02 1.29
C ILE A 375 13.61 12.41 1.15
N LEU A 376 12.29 12.48 1.04
CA LEU A 376 11.57 13.75 0.92
C LEU A 376 11.72 14.63 2.18
N GLY A 377 11.60 14.04 3.37
CA GLY A 377 11.76 14.73 4.65
C GLY A 377 13.18 15.25 4.90
N SER A 378 14.19 14.63 4.27
CA SER A 378 15.59 15.07 4.36
C SER A 378 15.95 16.25 3.44
N LEU A 379 15.02 16.71 2.60
CA LEU A 379 15.27 17.81 1.67
C LEU A 379 15.31 19.16 2.43
N PRO A 380 16.35 19.99 2.24
CA PRO A 380 16.49 21.22 3.00
C PRO A 380 15.35 22.21 2.70
N GLY A 381 14.74 22.75 3.76
CA GLY A 381 13.66 23.74 3.62
C GLY A 381 12.32 23.18 3.14
N PHE A 382 12.23 21.88 2.85
CA PHE A 382 10.99 21.24 2.43
C PHE A 382 10.21 20.71 3.64
N ARG A 383 8.93 21.08 3.73
CA ARG A 383 8.01 20.50 4.71
C ARG A 383 7.11 19.48 4.02
N LEU A 384 7.34 18.21 4.32
CA LEU A 384 6.55 17.11 3.81
C LEU A 384 5.12 17.18 4.39
N PRO A 385 4.07 17.33 3.55
CA PRO A 385 2.68 17.27 4.02
C PRO A 385 2.28 15.83 4.38
N SER A 386 1.16 15.70 5.10
CA SER A 386 0.45 14.41 5.22
C SER A 386 -0.14 14.04 3.86
N LEU A 387 0.14 12.82 3.39
CA LEU A 387 -0.22 12.35 2.06
C LEU A 387 -1.02 11.06 2.19
N VAL A 388 -2.28 11.08 1.75
CA VAL A 388 -3.16 9.92 1.70
C VAL A 388 -3.85 9.89 0.34
N PRO A 389 -3.56 8.91 -0.54
CA PRO A 389 -2.54 7.86 -0.39
C PRO A 389 -1.10 8.38 -0.47
N ALA A 390 -0.20 7.86 0.37
CA ALA A 390 1.22 8.20 0.33
C ALA A 390 1.89 7.85 -1.01
N PRO A 391 2.97 8.56 -1.39
CA PRO A 391 3.72 8.28 -2.61
C PRO A 391 4.26 6.84 -2.61
N ARG A 392 4.38 6.24 -3.80
CA ARG A 392 4.78 4.84 -3.97
C ARG A 392 5.97 4.66 -4.91
N GLY A 393 6.05 5.45 -5.98
CA GLY A 393 7.17 5.46 -6.93
C GLY A 393 8.01 6.74 -6.83
N TRP A 394 9.18 6.73 -7.46
CA TRP A 394 10.04 7.93 -7.57
C TRP A 394 9.29 9.10 -8.25
N ARG A 395 8.40 8.79 -9.20
CA ARG A 395 7.53 9.79 -9.84
C ARG A 395 6.65 10.53 -8.84
N ASP A 396 6.15 9.85 -7.82
CA ASP A 396 5.22 10.44 -6.87
C ASP A 396 5.94 11.44 -5.96
N GLY A 397 7.18 11.13 -5.57
CA GLY A 397 8.01 12.08 -4.84
C GLY A 397 8.27 13.35 -5.63
N LEU A 398 8.49 13.23 -6.95
CA LEU A 398 8.58 14.41 -7.83
C LEU A 398 7.27 15.21 -7.86
N GLY A 399 6.12 14.52 -7.94
CA GLY A 399 4.80 15.15 -7.89
C GLY A 399 4.52 15.90 -6.60
N VAL A 400 4.95 15.34 -5.47
CA VAL A 400 4.86 16.00 -4.15
C VAL A 400 5.66 17.30 -4.14
N LEU A 401 6.84 17.33 -4.74
CA LEU A 401 7.63 18.56 -4.85
C LEU A 401 6.95 19.60 -5.74
N TYR A 402 6.37 19.20 -6.88
CA TYR A 402 5.67 20.17 -7.74
C TYR A 402 4.43 20.79 -7.11
N GLU A 403 3.76 20.06 -6.22
CA GLU A 403 2.55 20.54 -5.56
C GLU A 403 2.87 21.41 -4.33
N HIS A 404 3.92 21.08 -3.58
CA HIS A 404 4.18 21.69 -2.27
C HIS A 404 5.47 22.51 -2.16
N ALA A 405 6.35 22.49 -3.16
CA ALA A 405 7.53 23.35 -3.15
C ALA A 405 7.17 24.82 -3.33
N ARG A 406 7.92 25.70 -2.67
CA ARG A 406 7.90 27.14 -2.99
C ARG A 406 8.44 27.35 -4.41
N GLN A 407 7.78 28.23 -5.16
CA GLN A 407 8.03 28.42 -6.60
C GLN A 407 9.50 28.77 -6.91
N ASP A 408 10.17 29.54 -6.06
CA ASP A 408 11.55 30.01 -6.30
C ASP A 408 12.63 28.93 -5.98
N GLU A 409 12.25 27.85 -5.28
CA GLU A 409 13.18 26.81 -4.81
C GLU A 409 12.94 25.44 -5.46
N ALA A 410 11.83 25.29 -6.20
CA ALA A 410 11.37 24.00 -6.73
C ALA A 410 12.43 23.29 -7.59
N ARG A 411 13.20 24.02 -8.42
CA ARG A 411 14.28 23.43 -9.23
C ARG A 411 15.40 22.82 -8.38
N ARG A 412 15.82 23.50 -7.30
CA ARG A 412 16.86 22.99 -6.37
C ARG A 412 16.36 21.76 -5.61
N LEU A 413 15.09 21.76 -5.19
CA LEU A 413 14.48 20.62 -4.52
C LEU A 413 14.42 19.39 -5.44
N VAL A 414 14.03 19.57 -6.71
CA VAL A 414 13.99 18.48 -7.69
C VAL A 414 15.38 17.88 -7.94
N ILE A 415 16.41 18.73 -8.10
CA ILE A 415 17.80 18.26 -8.29
C ILE A 415 18.31 17.56 -7.02
N GLY A 416 18.05 18.14 -5.84
CA GLY A 416 18.41 17.54 -4.55
C GLY A 416 17.70 16.23 -4.27
N TYR A 417 16.48 16.06 -4.79
CA TYR A 417 15.71 14.81 -4.72
C TYR A 417 16.32 13.74 -5.63
N ALA A 418 16.60 14.06 -6.89
CA ALA A 418 17.30 13.15 -7.80
C ALA A 418 18.67 12.71 -7.24
N MET A 419 19.41 13.62 -6.60
CA MET A 419 20.69 13.29 -5.96
C MET A 419 20.51 12.36 -4.75
N ARG A 420 19.48 12.55 -3.92
CA ARG A 420 19.16 11.62 -2.82
C ARG A 420 18.71 10.26 -3.32
N ILE A 421 18.02 10.19 -4.47
CA ILE A 421 17.70 8.92 -5.13
C ILE A 421 19.00 8.20 -5.53
N LEU A 422 20.02 8.90 -6.04
CA LEU A 422 21.31 8.26 -6.33
C LEU A 422 22.02 7.71 -5.08
N LEU A 423 21.79 8.33 -3.91
CA LEU A 423 22.36 7.92 -2.62
C LEU A 423 21.56 6.80 -1.92
N ALA A 424 20.34 6.52 -2.38
CA ALA A 424 19.47 5.53 -1.77
C ALA A 424 20.04 4.11 -1.92
N ASP A 425 19.84 3.28 -0.89
CA ASP A 425 20.35 1.91 -0.90
C ASP A 425 19.56 1.02 -1.86
N ARG A 426 20.29 0.20 -2.63
CA ARG A 426 19.73 -0.71 -3.64
C ARG A 426 20.78 -1.70 -4.16
N ASP A 427 20.28 -2.80 -4.73
CA ASP A 427 21.09 -3.75 -5.48
C ASP A 427 21.59 -3.14 -6.79
N ARG A 428 22.90 -2.94 -6.89
CA ARG A 428 23.56 -2.31 -8.05
C ARG A 428 23.93 -3.33 -9.12
N THR A 429 22.93 -3.80 -9.86
CA THR A 429 23.18 -4.57 -11.09
C THR A 429 23.76 -3.69 -12.21
N ARG A 430 24.29 -4.28 -13.28
CA ARG A 430 24.89 -3.54 -14.41
C ARG A 430 23.93 -2.54 -15.06
N SER A 431 22.64 -2.90 -15.18
CA SER A 431 21.61 -2.00 -15.74
C SER A 431 21.31 -0.85 -14.78
N VAL A 432 21.23 -1.12 -13.48
CA VAL A 432 21.02 -0.10 -12.45
C VAL A 432 22.16 0.92 -12.45
N LEU A 433 23.42 0.46 -12.52
CA LEU A 433 24.57 1.35 -12.63
C LEU A 433 24.54 2.22 -13.90
N ALA A 434 23.97 1.71 -15.00
CA ALA A 434 23.78 2.50 -16.23
C ALA A 434 22.69 3.57 -16.05
N ALA A 435 21.56 3.21 -15.42
CA ALA A 435 20.49 4.15 -15.07
C ALA A 435 20.97 5.23 -14.09
N GLU A 436 21.79 4.88 -13.09
CA GLU A 436 22.39 5.83 -12.14
C GLU A 436 23.35 6.80 -12.82
N ARG A 437 24.15 6.34 -13.79
CA ARG A 437 24.98 7.23 -14.62
C ARG A 437 24.12 8.18 -15.44
N ALA A 438 23.07 7.70 -16.09
CA ALA A 438 22.17 8.53 -16.87
C ALA A 438 21.43 9.56 -16.02
N LEU A 439 21.04 9.21 -14.78
CA LEU A 439 20.44 10.15 -13.82
C LEU A 439 21.45 11.18 -13.32
N TRP A 440 22.70 10.77 -13.07
CA TRP A 440 23.77 11.71 -12.71
C TRP A 440 24.06 12.72 -13.83
N GLU A 441 24.13 12.27 -15.08
CA GLU A 441 24.30 13.16 -16.24
C GLU A 441 23.17 14.20 -16.33
N TRP A 442 21.94 13.77 -16.04
CA TRP A 442 20.80 14.67 -15.97
C TRP A 442 20.94 15.67 -14.80
N VAL A 443 21.29 15.22 -13.60
CA VAL A 443 21.53 16.10 -12.42
C VAL A 443 22.58 17.15 -12.74
N TRP A 444 23.68 16.72 -13.35
CA TRP A 444 24.76 17.60 -13.79
C TRP A 444 24.24 18.67 -14.76
N HIS A 445 23.55 18.26 -15.84
CA HIS A 445 23.00 19.20 -16.82
C HIS A 445 21.97 20.15 -16.20
N ALA A 446 21.02 19.64 -15.43
CA ALA A 446 19.95 20.42 -14.80
C ALA A 446 20.48 21.45 -13.79
N SER A 447 21.66 21.20 -13.19
CA SER A 447 22.35 22.12 -12.29
C SER A 447 23.08 23.27 -12.99
N THR A 448 23.21 23.22 -14.33
CA THR A 448 23.85 24.27 -15.12
C THR A 448 23.11 25.59 -14.94
N GLY A 449 23.82 26.64 -14.52
CA GLY A 449 23.23 27.95 -14.23
C GLY A 449 22.83 28.18 -12.77
N LEU A 450 22.96 27.18 -11.89
CA LEU A 450 22.87 27.35 -10.43
C LEU A 450 24.20 27.85 -9.84
N ASP A 451 24.13 28.40 -8.62
CA ASP A 451 25.30 28.96 -7.94
C ASP A 451 26.41 27.91 -7.73
N SER A 452 27.65 28.38 -7.67
CA SER A 452 28.83 27.51 -7.55
C SER A 452 28.87 26.74 -6.23
N GLY A 453 28.30 27.28 -5.15
CA GLY A 453 28.22 26.62 -3.86
C GLY A 453 27.38 25.33 -3.96
N TYR A 454 26.17 25.46 -4.51
CA TYR A 454 25.27 24.33 -4.71
C TYR A 454 25.85 23.26 -5.65
N ARG A 455 26.52 23.67 -6.75
CA ARG A 455 27.20 22.72 -7.64
C ARG A 455 28.37 21.99 -6.97
N THR A 456 29.06 22.65 -6.04
CA THR A 456 30.14 22.05 -5.24
C THR A 456 29.56 21.00 -4.29
N GLU A 457 28.43 21.30 -3.63
CA GLU A 457 27.73 20.36 -2.75
C GLU A 457 27.31 19.08 -3.49
N LEU A 458 26.74 19.21 -4.70
CA LEU A 458 26.38 18.05 -5.53
C LEU A 458 27.60 17.19 -5.92
N THR A 459 28.74 17.84 -6.16
CA THR A 459 29.99 17.14 -6.48
C THR A 459 30.51 16.37 -5.26
N GLN A 460 30.48 16.96 -4.07
CA GLN A 460 30.85 16.29 -2.82
C GLN A 460 29.96 15.08 -2.55
N GLN A 461 28.64 15.21 -2.71
CA GLN A 461 27.70 14.09 -2.56
C GLN A 461 27.99 12.96 -3.58
N ARG A 462 28.44 13.31 -4.79
CA ARG A 462 28.84 12.32 -5.80
C ARG A 462 30.13 11.59 -5.43
N GLU A 463 31.10 12.29 -4.85
CA GLU A 463 32.33 11.69 -4.34
C GLU A 463 32.04 10.70 -3.20
N GLU A 464 31.15 11.05 -2.28
CA GLU A 464 30.70 10.16 -1.20
C GLU A 464 30.08 8.87 -1.75
N LEU A 465 29.23 8.98 -2.78
CA LEU A 465 28.63 7.81 -3.45
C LEU A 465 29.71 6.89 -4.04
N LEU A 466 30.66 7.43 -4.80
CA LEU A 466 31.75 6.68 -5.42
C LEU A 466 32.69 6.07 -4.37
N GLY A 467 32.89 6.75 -3.24
CA GLY A 467 33.68 6.24 -2.11
C GLY A 467 33.04 5.01 -1.45
N ARG A 468 31.71 5.00 -1.29
CA ARG A 468 30.97 3.83 -0.75
C ARG A 468 31.10 2.60 -1.66
N GLU A 469 31.06 2.79 -2.97
CA GLU A 469 31.19 1.68 -3.94
C GLU A 469 32.57 1.01 -3.87
N ARG A 470 33.64 1.80 -3.71
CA ARG A 470 35.01 1.29 -3.58
C ARG A 470 35.19 0.52 -2.27
N ALA A 471 34.71 1.05 -1.16
CA ALA A 471 34.76 0.37 0.13
C ALA A 471 33.92 -0.94 0.17
N GLY A 472 32.84 -1.00 -0.61
CA GLY A 472 32.04 -2.22 -0.78
C GLY A 472 32.75 -3.30 -1.61
N HIS A 473 33.47 -2.91 -2.68
CA HIS A 473 34.27 -3.83 -3.49
C HIS A 473 35.49 -4.36 -2.73
N GLU A 474 36.20 -3.51 -1.99
CA GLU A 474 37.36 -3.93 -1.18
C GLU A 474 36.99 -4.94 -0.09
N ARG A 475 35.77 -4.88 0.46
CA ARG A 475 35.25 -5.86 1.43
C ARG A 475 34.75 -7.16 0.80
N ALA A 476 34.43 -7.16 -0.50
CA ALA A 476 33.98 -8.35 -1.20
C ALA A 476 35.14 -9.23 -1.70
N ASP A 477 36.34 -8.65 -1.84
CA ASP A 477 37.59 -9.37 -2.17
C ASP A 477 38.27 -10.00 -0.94
N ASP A 478 37.77 -9.76 0.29
CA ASP A 478 38.19 -10.48 1.50
C ASP A 478 37.48 -11.84 1.62
N ASP A 479 38.12 -12.87 1.06
CA ASP A 479 37.98 -14.33 1.27
C ASP A 479 36.54 -14.94 1.44
N PRO A 480 36.04 -15.75 0.47
CA PRO A 480 34.75 -16.44 0.56
C PRO A 480 34.72 -17.62 1.56
N GLY A 481 35.78 -17.84 2.35
CA GLY A 481 35.96 -19.01 3.21
C GLY A 481 35.55 -18.87 4.68
N ARG A 482 35.21 -17.68 5.20
CA ARG A 482 35.02 -17.50 6.65
C ARG A 482 33.55 -17.41 7.05
N VAL A 483 32.92 -18.58 7.24
CA VAL A 483 31.67 -18.68 8.02
C VAL A 483 31.98 -18.28 9.47
N PRO A 484 31.39 -17.21 10.03
CA PRO A 484 31.42 -17.01 11.46
C PRO A 484 30.34 -17.93 12.06
N GLU A 485 30.72 -19.15 12.41
CA GLU A 485 29.99 -19.93 13.40
C GLU A 485 30.20 -19.25 14.76
N ARG A 486 29.30 -18.31 15.07
CA ARG A 486 29.04 -17.85 16.41
C ARG A 486 27.52 -17.74 16.52
N PRO A 487 26.87 -18.36 17.52
CA PRO A 487 25.47 -18.06 17.81
C PRO A 487 25.38 -16.54 17.95
N ALA A 488 24.55 -15.91 17.14
CA ALA A 488 24.36 -14.46 17.21
C ALA A 488 23.98 -14.12 18.66
N PRO A 489 24.76 -13.26 19.36
CA PRO A 489 24.20 -12.55 20.48
C PRO A 489 22.93 -11.87 19.96
N HIS A 490 21.84 -11.96 20.73
CA HIS A 490 20.54 -11.39 20.39
C HIS A 490 20.68 -10.05 19.67
N PRO A 491 19.87 -9.80 18.61
CA PRO A 491 19.99 -8.55 17.88
C PRO A 491 19.93 -7.39 18.88
N PRO A 492 20.89 -6.45 18.84
CA PRO A 492 20.84 -5.27 19.71
C PRO A 492 19.47 -4.61 19.58
N LEU A 493 18.95 -4.06 20.68
CA LEU A 493 17.68 -3.31 20.69
C LEU A 493 17.71 -2.35 19.49
N ALA A 494 16.92 -2.66 18.45
CA ALA A 494 16.85 -1.78 17.30
C ALA A 494 16.38 -0.41 17.81
N PRO A 495 16.97 0.71 17.34
CA PRO A 495 16.49 2.02 17.73
C PRO A 495 14.98 2.12 17.44
N PRO A 496 14.22 2.83 18.29
CA PRO A 496 12.78 2.95 18.12
C PRO A 496 12.48 3.42 16.70
N GLY A 497 11.69 2.61 15.98
CA GLY A 497 11.24 2.91 14.63
C GLY A 497 9.91 3.66 14.65
N PRO A 498 9.41 4.10 13.49
CA PRO A 498 8.07 4.66 13.39
C PRO A 498 7.02 3.63 13.87
N SER A 499 5.89 4.12 14.35
CA SER A 499 4.80 3.28 14.85
C SER A 499 3.45 3.78 14.39
N VAL A 500 2.46 2.89 14.43
CA VAL A 500 1.07 3.23 14.13
C VAL A 500 0.27 3.23 15.43
N LEU A 501 -0.54 4.26 15.64
CA LEU A 501 -1.42 4.39 16.79
C LEU A 501 -2.88 4.42 16.33
N LEU A 502 -3.67 3.45 16.80
CA LEU A 502 -5.12 3.45 16.72
C LEU A 502 -5.68 3.94 18.07
N VAL A 503 -6.41 5.05 18.06
CA VAL A 503 -7.11 5.55 19.25
C VAL A 503 -8.60 5.30 19.09
N VAL A 504 -9.23 4.72 20.11
CA VAL A 504 -10.68 4.50 20.17
C VAL A 504 -11.21 5.18 21.42
N LEU A 505 -12.28 5.96 21.25
CA LEU A 505 -12.99 6.65 22.31
C LEU A 505 -14.46 6.21 22.27
N CYS A 506 -15.00 5.82 23.43
CA CYS A 506 -16.42 5.47 23.56
C CYS A 506 -17.23 6.66 24.05
N ARG A 507 -18.46 6.80 23.54
CA ARG A 507 -19.41 7.80 24.00
C ARG A 507 -20.26 7.19 25.11
N GLY A 508 -20.27 7.80 26.30
CA GLY A 508 -21.01 7.27 27.45
C GLY A 508 -22.51 7.08 27.22
N TRP A 509 -23.10 7.82 26.27
CA TRP A 509 -24.52 7.74 25.90
C TRP A 509 -24.82 6.86 24.66
N GLU A 510 -23.81 6.39 23.93
CA GLU A 510 -23.93 5.49 22.76
C GLU A 510 -22.90 4.35 22.91
N PRO A 511 -23.14 3.34 23.76
CA PRO A 511 -22.13 2.33 24.11
C PRO A 511 -21.79 1.36 22.97
N ASP A 512 -22.61 1.28 21.93
CA ASP A 512 -22.39 0.46 20.73
C ASP A 512 -21.70 1.22 19.60
N ARG A 513 -21.26 2.46 19.87
CA ARG A 513 -20.60 3.35 18.91
C ARG A 513 -19.31 3.92 19.50
N CYS A 514 -18.33 4.11 18.63
CA CYS A 514 -17.05 4.72 18.99
C CYS A 514 -16.61 5.77 17.97
N ASP A 515 -15.85 6.74 18.48
CA ASP A 515 -15.03 7.62 17.66
C ASP A 515 -13.62 7.01 17.63
N TRP A 516 -12.97 7.08 16.47
CA TRP A 516 -11.64 6.52 16.35
C TRP A 516 -10.77 7.28 15.35
N SER A 517 -9.47 7.22 15.58
CA SER A 517 -8.46 7.84 14.74
C SER A 517 -7.25 6.94 14.57
N VAL A 518 -6.56 7.10 13.44
CA VAL A 518 -5.28 6.44 13.16
C VAL A 518 -4.23 7.49 12.88
N CYS A 519 -3.12 7.37 13.61
CA CYS A 519 -1.97 8.25 13.50
C CYS A 519 -0.70 7.45 13.21
N VAL A 520 0.25 8.11 12.53
CA VAL A 520 1.63 7.64 12.39
C VAL A 520 2.52 8.47 13.31
N ALA A 521 3.27 7.81 14.18
CA ALA A 521 4.25 8.45 15.05
C ALA A 521 5.66 8.21 14.49
N ASP A 522 6.42 9.29 14.32
CA ASP A 522 7.83 9.25 13.92
C ASP A 522 8.74 9.07 15.15
N VAL A 523 10.01 8.73 14.90
CA VAL A 523 11.05 8.49 15.90
C VAL A 523 11.30 9.73 16.77
N ASP A 524 11.11 10.93 16.21
CA ASP A 524 11.28 12.21 16.90
C ASP A 524 10.08 12.60 17.78
N GLY A 525 9.08 11.72 17.93
CA GLY A 525 7.88 11.94 18.73
C GLY A 525 6.76 12.75 18.03
N GLY A 526 7.00 13.20 16.79
CA GLY A 526 5.98 13.83 15.97
C GLY A 526 4.89 12.84 15.57
N THR A 527 3.63 13.21 15.76
CA THR A 527 2.46 12.39 15.38
C THR A 527 1.69 13.05 14.24
N THR A 528 1.42 12.31 13.18
CA THR A 528 0.62 12.75 12.03
C THR A 528 -0.71 12.00 11.99
N LEU A 529 -1.83 12.72 12.07
CA LEU A 529 -3.16 12.16 11.91
C LEU A 529 -3.41 11.77 10.45
N LEU A 530 -3.78 10.51 10.20
CA LEU A 530 -4.12 10.01 8.87
C LEU A 530 -5.63 9.91 8.65
N HIS A 531 -6.37 9.56 9.70
CA HIS A 531 -7.81 9.40 9.62
C HIS A 531 -8.46 9.67 10.97
N GLU A 532 -9.63 10.27 10.94
CA GLU A 532 -10.51 10.43 12.09
C GLU A 532 -11.95 10.23 11.61
N THR A 533 -12.72 9.47 12.38
CA THR A 533 -14.14 9.30 12.12
C THR A 533 -14.90 9.13 13.42
N GLN A 534 -16.20 9.41 13.36
CA GLN A 534 -17.07 9.44 14.51
C GLN A 534 -18.24 8.47 14.34
N ARG A 535 -18.77 8.00 15.48
CA ARG A 535 -19.99 7.19 15.56
C ARG A 535 -19.96 5.93 14.67
N THR A 536 -18.80 5.27 14.60
CA THR A 536 -18.67 3.95 13.98
C THR A 536 -19.28 2.88 14.89
N ALA A 537 -20.04 1.92 14.35
CA ALA A 537 -20.48 0.77 15.12
C ALA A 537 -19.27 -0.04 15.60
N LEU A 538 -19.21 -0.36 16.89
CA LEU A 538 -18.04 -1.04 17.46
C LEU A 538 -17.78 -2.40 16.78
N ALA A 539 -18.84 -3.08 16.34
CA ALA A 539 -18.76 -4.34 15.60
C ALA A 539 -18.09 -4.20 14.22
N ASP A 540 -18.18 -3.02 13.59
CA ASP A 540 -17.65 -2.76 12.24
C ASP A 540 -16.25 -2.12 12.30
N LEU A 541 -15.71 -1.86 13.50
CA LEU A 541 -14.47 -1.09 13.67
C LEU A 541 -13.28 -1.74 12.95
N GLY A 542 -13.13 -3.06 13.06
CA GLY A 542 -12.05 -3.80 12.40
C GLY A 542 -12.09 -3.65 10.88
N ASP A 543 -13.27 -3.84 10.28
CA ASP A 543 -13.46 -3.74 8.83
C ASP A 543 -13.23 -2.30 8.33
N ARG A 544 -13.70 -1.29 9.07
CA ARG A 544 -13.49 0.12 8.70
C ARG A 544 -12.05 0.58 8.90
N ALA A 545 -11.35 0.06 9.91
CA ALA A 545 -9.96 0.42 10.17
C ALA A 545 -8.97 -0.27 9.22
N ALA A 546 -9.35 -1.38 8.57
CA ALA A 546 -8.44 -2.21 7.78
C ALA A 546 -7.68 -1.45 6.69
N ALA A 547 -8.38 -0.68 5.85
CA ALA A 547 -7.76 0.08 4.76
C ALA A 547 -6.84 1.21 5.28
N VAL A 548 -7.28 1.90 6.33
CA VAL A 548 -6.51 3.00 6.95
C VAL A 548 -5.25 2.47 7.64
N LEU A 549 -5.36 1.36 8.36
CA LEU A 549 -4.22 0.70 9.00
C LEU A 549 -3.23 0.18 7.96
N THR A 550 -3.72 -0.42 6.87
CA THR A 550 -2.87 -0.86 5.75
C THR A 550 -2.07 0.30 5.17
N GLU A 551 -2.69 1.46 4.97
CA GLU A 551 -2.00 2.67 4.51
C GLU A 551 -0.99 3.20 5.56
N ALA A 552 -1.36 3.24 6.84
CA ALA A 552 -0.47 3.66 7.92
C ALA A 552 0.77 2.77 8.01
N PHE A 553 0.59 1.45 7.96
CA PHE A 553 1.70 0.50 7.95
C PHE A 553 2.58 0.65 6.72
N ARG A 554 2.01 0.91 5.55
CA ARG A 554 2.81 1.20 4.35
C ARG A 554 3.73 2.40 4.56
N GLN A 555 3.28 3.45 5.25
CA GLN A 555 4.09 4.64 5.54
C GLN A 555 5.19 4.40 6.58
N CYS A 556 5.07 3.39 7.43
CA CYS A 556 6.00 3.10 8.52
C CYS A 556 6.96 1.93 8.24
N ASP A 557 6.48 0.89 7.56
CA ASP A 557 7.19 -0.39 7.43
C ASP A 557 8.47 -0.24 6.61
N GLU A 558 9.54 -0.86 7.11
CA GLU A 558 10.79 -1.07 6.38
C GLU A 558 10.98 -2.56 6.08
N PRO A 559 11.76 -2.92 5.04
CA PRO A 559 12.04 -4.32 4.73
C PRO A 559 12.60 -5.07 5.96
N GLY A 560 11.90 -6.12 6.38
CA GLY A 560 12.27 -6.93 7.55
C GLY A 560 12.01 -6.29 8.91
N ARG A 561 11.42 -5.08 8.96
CA ARG A 561 11.14 -4.32 10.19
C ARG A 561 9.72 -3.76 10.16
N PRO A 562 8.71 -4.60 10.46
CA PRO A 562 7.32 -4.14 10.54
C PRO A 562 7.16 -3.18 11.73
N ALA A 563 6.44 -2.08 11.52
CA ALA A 563 6.14 -1.10 12.53
C ALA A 563 5.16 -1.66 13.57
N PRO A 564 5.38 -1.42 14.87
CA PRO A 564 4.45 -1.84 15.91
C PRO A 564 3.13 -1.05 15.83
N LEU A 565 2.04 -1.73 16.20
CA LEU A 565 0.72 -1.14 16.36
C LEU A 565 0.45 -0.90 17.84
N TYR A 566 0.30 0.37 18.23
CA TYR A 566 -0.27 0.77 19.51
C TYR A 566 -1.78 0.92 19.36
N VAL A 567 -2.53 0.32 20.27
CA VAL A 567 -4.00 0.35 20.26
C VAL A 567 -4.46 0.95 21.59
N ALA A 568 -4.85 2.21 21.58
CA ALA A 568 -5.42 2.89 22.72
C ALA A 568 -6.94 2.65 22.76
N LEU A 569 -7.38 1.81 23.69
CA LEU A 569 -8.78 1.41 23.87
C LEU A 569 -9.29 1.92 25.23
N PRO A 570 -10.60 2.19 25.36
CA PRO A 570 -11.21 2.41 26.67
C PRO A 570 -11.01 1.18 27.55
N HIS A 571 -10.91 1.36 28.86
CA HIS A 571 -10.57 0.30 29.81
C HIS A 571 -11.48 -0.94 29.70
N ARG A 572 -12.75 -0.76 29.35
CA ARG A 572 -13.73 -1.85 29.14
C ARG A 572 -13.52 -2.65 27.85
N LEU A 573 -12.80 -2.06 26.90
CA LEU A 573 -12.51 -2.64 25.59
C LEU A 573 -11.07 -3.12 25.47
N LEU A 574 -10.21 -3.00 26.50
CA LEU A 574 -8.81 -3.44 26.44
C LEU A 574 -8.63 -4.91 26.03
N ASP A 575 -9.61 -5.77 26.30
CA ASP A 575 -9.58 -7.17 25.88
C ASP A 575 -9.99 -7.41 24.42
N THR A 576 -10.28 -6.36 23.64
CA THR A 576 -10.61 -6.49 22.21
C THR A 576 -9.45 -7.19 21.49
N PRO A 577 -9.70 -8.27 20.72
CA PRO A 577 -8.65 -9.06 20.08
C PRO A 577 -8.17 -8.40 18.78
N VAL A 578 -7.64 -7.18 18.88
CA VAL A 578 -7.13 -6.43 17.70
C VAL A 578 -5.99 -7.18 17.02
N ASP A 579 -5.19 -7.94 17.77
CA ASP A 579 -4.14 -8.81 17.23
C ASP A 579 -4.66 -9.94 16.33
N ASP A 580 -5.95 -10.29 16.41
CA ASP A 580 -6.58 -11.28 15.54
C ASP A 580 -7.18 -10.67 14.26
N TRP A 581 -7.21 -9.34 14.13
CA TRP A 581 -7.77 -8.66 12.96
C TRP A 581 -6.97 -8.97 11.70
N ARG A 582 -7.69 -9.19 10.60
CA ARG A 582 -7.11 -9.38 9.27
C ARG A 582 -7.35 -8.11 8.46
N LEU A 583 -6.28 -7.41 8.10
CA LEU A 583 -6.38 -6.19 7.31
C LEU A 583 -6.67 -6.47 5.83
N ARG A 584 -6.50 -7.73 5.41
CA ARG A 584 -6.78 -8.22 4.06
C ARG A 584 -7.57 -9.53 4.16
N PRO A 585 -8.49 -9.83 3.23
CA PRO A 585 -9.26 -11.07 3.24
C PRO A 585 -8.39 -12.33 3.33
N ASP A 586 -7.30 -12.37 2.54
CA ASP A 586 -6.33 -13.49 2.52
C ASP A 586 -5.11 -13.25 3.43
N GLY A 587 -5.09 -12.14 4.18
CA GLY A 587 -3.98 -11.76 5.05
C GLY A 587 -3.95 -12.58 6.33
N VAL A 588 -2.79 -12.65 6.98
CA VAL A 588 -2.67 -13.24 8.32
C VAL A 588 -3.14 -12.23 9.39
N PRO A 589 -3.42 -12.66 10.63
CA PRO A 589 -3.76 -11.71 11.69
C PRO A 589 -2.65 -10.69 11.94
N VAL A 590 -3.00 -9.44 12.22
CA VAL A 590 -2.04 -8.34 12.39
C VAL A 590 -1.02 -8.63 13.50
N GLY A 591 -1.42 -9.32 14.58
CA GLY A 591 -0.52 -9.72 15.66
C GLY A 591 0.52 -10.78 15.29
N VAL A 592 0.36 -11.44 14.14
CA VAL A 592 1.37 -12.34 13.55
C VAL A 592 2.34 -11.54 12.69
N GLU A 593 1.86 -10.53 11.97
CA GLU A 593 2.71 -9.68 11.11
C GLU A 593 3.62 -8.77 11.94
N ARG A 594 3.09 -8.21 13.03
CA ARG A 594 3.77 -7.16 13.79
C ARG A 594 3.43 -7.18 15.30
N PRO A 595 4.24 -6.53 16.14
CA PRO A 595 3.87 -6.31 17.54
C PRO A 595 2.59 -5.48 17.67
N VAL A 596 1.66 -5.91 18.52
CA VAL A 596 0.41 -5.21 18.84
C VAL A 596 0.36 -4.99 20.35
N LEU A 597 0.27 -3.72 20.75
CA LEU A 597 0.44 -3.25 22.12
C LEU A 597 -0.80 -2.48 22.56
N MET A 598 -1.44 -2.93 23.65
CA MET A 598 -2.63 -2.27 24.18
C MET A 598 -2.24 -1.11 25.08
N ARG A 599 -3.02 -0.03 25.01
CA ARG A 599 -2.94 1.17 25.85
C ARG A 599 -4.34 1.58 26.30
N CYS A 600 -4.45 2.35 27.37
CA CYS A 600 -5.73 2.84 27.87
C CYS A 600 -6.01 4.27 27.38
N SER A 601 -7.12 4.49 26.68
CA SER A 601 -7.50 5.82 26.16
C SER A 601 -8.28 6.69 27.16
N ASP A 602 -9.00 6.08 28.10
CA ASP A 602 -9.84 6.75 29.10
C ASP A 602 -9.28 6.61 30.52
N ARG A 603 -7.96 6.51 30.62
CA ARG A 603 -7.22 6.32 31.87
C ARG A 603 -7.55 7.34 32.95
N ASP A 604 -7.74 8.61 32.59
CA ASP A 604 -8.04 9.69 33.53
C ASP A 604 -9.52 9.65 33.98
N GLN A 605 -10.32 8.75 33.40
CA GLN A 605 -11.74 8.55 33.69
C GLN A 605 -11.99 7.18 34.36
N LEU A 606 -10.93 6.51 34.84
CA LEU A 606 -11.07 5.25 35.55
C LEU A 606 -11.92 5.46 36.82
N PRO A 607 -12.93 4.62 37.06
CA PRO A 607 -13.82 4.77 38.21
C PRO A 607 -13.06 4.53 39.52
N ASP A 608 -13.10 5.49 40.43
CA ASP A 608 -12.57 5.34 41.79
C ASP A 608 -13.49 4.40 42.60
N GLU A 609 -13.03 3.19 42.91
CA GLU A 609 -13.77 2.24 43.75
C GLU A 609 -13.93 2.75 45.19
N GLY A 610 -13.08 3.69 45.65
CA GLY A 610 -13.17 4.32 46.97
C GLY A 610 -14.31 5.34 47.11
N ALA A 611 -14.80 5.89 45.99
CA ALA A 611 -15.85 6.92 45.97
C ALA A 611 -17.28 6.35 46.13
N GLN A 612 -17.46 5.02 46.14
CA GLN A 612 -18.76 4.36 46.20
C GLN A 612 -19.35 4.27 47.62
N SER A 613 -18.80 4.98 48.61
CA SER A 613 -19.48 5.20 49.89
C SER A 613 -20.58 6.26 49.73
N PRO A 614 -21.87 5.94 49.97
CA PRO A 614 -22.94 6.94 49.91
C PRO A 614 -22.72 7.99 50.99
N GLY A 615 -22.15 9.15 50.62
CA GLY A 615 -21.86 10.25 51.54
C GLY A 615 -20.48 10.91 51.38
N ALA A 616 -19.56 10.31 50.61
CA ALA A 616 -18.31 10.99 50.26
C ALA A 616 -18.59 12.06 49.20
N ARG A 617 -18.42 13.35 49.55
CA ARG A 617 -18.41 14.43 48.55
C ARG A 617 -17.26 14.14 47.57
N PRO A 618 -17.45 14.29 46.26
CA PRO A 618 -16.32 14.25 45.34
C PRO A 618 -15.29 15.27 45.83
N ALA A 619 -14.03 14.85 45.98
CA ALA A 619 -12.93 15.72 46.33
C ALA A 619 -12.98 16.93 45.39
N ALA A 620 -12.89 18.13 45.96
CA ALA A 620 -13.01 19.37 45.20
C ALA A 620 -12.02 19.38 44.03
N ALA A 621 -12.47 19.81 42.86
CA ALA A 621 -11.74 19.82 41.57
C ALA A 621 -10.50 20.75 41.52
N TRP A 622 -9.86 21.04 42.66
CA TRP A 622 -8.77 21.99 42.79
C TRP A 622 -7.60 21.50 43.66
N GLU A 623 -7.55 20.22 44.04
CA GLU A 623 -6.33 19.62 44.59
C GLU A 623 -5.42 19.14 43.44
N PRO A 624 -4.11 19.45 43.44
CA PRO A 624 -3.23 19.11 42.33
C PRO A 624 -3.06 17.59 42.22
N TYR A 625 -3.51 17.03 41.10
CA TYR A 625 -3.25 15.65 40.68
C TYR A 625 -1.75 15.47 40.35
N ASP A 626 -0.88 15.30 41.36
CA ASP A 626 0.58 15.13 41.13
C ASP A 626 1.17 13.81 41.70
N ASP A 627 0.43 13.04 42.50
CA ASP A 627 0.98 11.81 43.14
C ASP A 627 0.84 10.55 42.25
N GLY A 628 -0.29 10.38 41.55
CA GLY A 628 -0.58 9.16 40.77
C GLY A 628 0.29 8.96 39.51
N ASP A 629 0.59 10.05 38.79
CA ASP A 629 1.50 9.99 37.63
C ASP A 629 2.96 9.83 38.05
N GLY A 630 3.34 10.37 39.22
CA GLY A 630 4.63 10.14 39.85
C GLY A 630 4.83 8.67 40.19
N GLU A 631 3.86 8.05 40.88
CA GLU A 631 3.90 6.62 41.24
C GLU A 631 4.02 5.74 39.99
N ARG A 632 3.27 6.04 38.92
CA ARG A 632 3.34 5.29 37.66
C ARG A 632 4.71 5.41 37.00
N ARG A 633 5.26 6.62 36.87
CA ARG A 633 6.58 6.84 36.26
C ARG A 633 7.67 6.13 37.06
N ASP A 634 7.58 6.14 38.38
CA ASP A 634 8.51 5.45 39.27
C ASP A 634 8.39 3.92 39.14
N ARG A 635 7.17 3.36 39.10
CA ARG A 635 6.94 1.94 38.83
C ARG A 635 7.47 1.53 37.45
N TRP A 636 7.19 2.32 36.41
CA TRP A 636 7.71 2.11 35.05
C TRP A 636 9.25 2.09 35.02
N HIS A 637 9.89 3.08 35.65
CA HIS A 637 11.34 3.17 35.72
C HIS A 637 11.95 1.96 36.46
N ARG A 638 11.37 1.56 37.60
CA ARG A 638 11.85 0.39 38.36
C ARG A 638 11.67 -0.92 37.61
N LEU A 639 10.56 -1.07 36.87
CA LEU A 639 10.31 -2.25 36.05
C LEU A 639 11.35 -2.40 34.92
N HIS A 640 11.81 -1.29 34.33
CA HIS A 640 12.80 -1.30 33.26
C HIS A 640 14.26 -1.37 33.73
N THR A 641 14.52 -1.08 35.00
CA THR A 641 15.88 -1.10 35.60
C THR A 641 16.17 -2.35 36.43
N ARG A 642 15.13 -3.09 36.82
CA ARG A 642 15.25 -4.34 37.59
C ARG A 642 14.80 -5.53 36.76
N GLN A 643 15.13 -6.73 37.23
CA GLN A 643 14.58 -7.96 36.66
C GLN A 643 13.08 -8.02 36.97
N ALA A 644 12.26 -8.10 35.93
CA ALA A 644 10.82 -8.21 36.06
C ALA A 644 10.42 -9.58 36.61
N ARG A 645 9.26 -9.64 37.26
CA ARG A 645 8.71 -10.89 37.80
C ARG A 645 7.23 -11.02 37.43
N ALA A 646 6.83 -12.14 36.85
CA ALA A 646 5.44 -12.46 36.60
C ALA A 646 4.72 -12.79 37.92
N GLU A 647 3.54 -12.19 38.11
CA GLU A 647 2.65 -12.49 39.23
C GLU A 647 1.25 -12.82 38.70
N VAL A 648 0.80 -14.06 38.89
CA VAL A 648 -0.52 -14.53 38.40
C VAL A 648 -1.61 -14.14 39.40
N LEU A 649 -2.51 -13.25 38.99
CA LEU A 649 -3.46 -12.63 39.93
C LEU A 649 -4.80 -13.36 40.03
N ASP A 650 -5.31 -13.90 38.93
CA ASP A 650 -6.67 -14.45 38.83
C ASP A 650 -6.73 -15.97 38.87
N CYS A 651 -5.61 -16.66 39.10
CA CYS A 651 -5.54 -18.12 39.09
C CYS A 651 -4.50 -18.64 40.08
N ASP A 652 -4.87 -19.69 40.81
CA ASP A 652 -4.01 -20.39 41.77
C ASP A 652 -4.05 -21.88 41.44
N ASP A 653 -3.02 -22.38 40.74
CA ASP A 653 -2.92 -23.78 40.30
C ASP A 653 -4.20 -24.35 39.67
N GLY A 654 -4.89 -23.54 38.85
CA GLY A 654 -6.12 -23.92 38.16
C GLY A 654 -7.40 -23.53 38.89
N VAL A 655 -7.32 -23.06 40.13
CA VAL A 655 -8.44 -22.50 40.87
C VAL A 655 -8.58 -21.02 40.51
N ARG A 656 -9.73 -20.63 39.97
CA ARG A 656 -10.02 -19.22 39.65
C ARG A 656 -10.11 -18.38 40.93
N ARG A 657 -9.48 -17.20 40.92
CA ARG A 657 -9.58 -16.17 41.97
C ARG A 657 -10.04 -14.84 41.36
N PRO A 658 -10.70 -13.96 42.14
CA PRO A 658 -10.93 -12.59 41.71
C PRO A 658 -9.60 -11.84 41.68
N VAL A 659 -9.44 -10.92 40.72
CA VAL A 659 -8.31 -9.99 40.71
C VAL A 659 -8.37 -9.12 41.98
N PRO A 660 -7.24 -8.88 42.69
CA PRO A 660 -7.20 -8.04 43.89
C PRO A 660 -7.71 -6.61 43.65
N ASP A 661 -8.15 -5.93 44.71
CA ASP A 661 -8.54 -4.51 44.66
C ASP A 661 -7.33 -3.58 44.49
N THR A 662 -7.58 -2.31 44.13
CA THR A 662 -6.50 -1.33 43.86
C THR A 662 -5.50 -1.22 45.03
N PRO A 663 -5.90 -1.13 46.31
CA PRO A 663 -4.95 -1.06 47.43
C PRO A 663 -4.04 -2.29 47.53
N ALA A 664 -4.58 -3.50 47.36
CA ALA A 664 -3.77 -4.72 47.37
C ALA A 664 -2.82 -4.77 46.17
N LEU A 665 -3.26 -4.33 44.99
CA LEU A 665 -2.43 -4.23 43.79
C LEU A 665 -1.28 -3.23 43.96
N ARG A 666 -1.51 -2.06 44.58
CA ARG A 666 -0.45 -1.08 44.89
C ARG A 666 0.61 -1.65 45.83
N GLY A 667 0.23 -2.58 46.70
CA GLY A 667 1.15 -3.28 47.61
C GLY A 667 2.09 -4.29 46.95
N LEU A 668 1.85 -4.69 45.69
CA LEU A 668 2.77 -5.55 44.93
C LEU A 668 4.07 -4.83 44.58
N ALA A 669 5.15 -5.59 44.38
CA ALA A 669 6.45 -5.00 44.15
C ALA A 669 6.47 -4.18 42.84
N PRO A 670 7.21 -3.06 42.77
CA PRO A 670 7.23 -2.22 41.57
C PRO A 670 7.76 -2.87 40.28
N HIS A 671 8.38 -4.05 40.39
CA HIS A 671 8.91 -4.84 39.27
C HIS A 671 8.07 -6.08 38.97
N ASP A 672 6.94 -6.26 39.67
CA ASP A 672 5.98 -7.32 39.36
C ASP A 672 5.18 -6.92 38.11
N VAL A 673 4.99 -7.87 37.20
CA VAL A 673 4.16 -7.79 36.00
C VAL A 673 2.91 -8.63 36.23
N PRO A 674 1.72 -8.01 36.34
CA PRO A 674 0.46 -8.70 36.44
C PRO A 674 0.21 -9.65 35.28
N VAL A 675 -0.13 -10.91 35.61
CA VAL A 675 -0.52 -11.93 34.64
C VAL A 675 -1.96 -12.38 34.92
N LEU A 676 -2.85 -12.22 33.92
CA LEU A 676 -4.22 -12.72 33.98
C LEU A 676 -4.37 -13.98 33.15
N CYS A 677 -4.50 -15.10 33.84
CA CYS A 677 -4.64 -16.41 33.26
C CYS A 677 -6.05 -16.67 32.74
N ARG A 678 -7.09 -16.19 33.41
CA ARG A 678 -8.51 -16.54 33.20
C ARG A 678 -9.40 -15.33 32.89
N LEU A 679 -8.84 -14.25 32.36
CA LEU A 679 -9.62 -13.10 31.91
C LEU A 679 -10.76 -13.56 30.97
N GLY A 680 -11.98 -13.06 31.21
CA GLY A 680 -13.19 -13.42 30.46
C GLY A 680 -14.06 -14.55 31.04
N ASP A 681 -13.56 -15.35 32.00
CA ASP A 681 -14.40 -16.31 32.76
C ASP A 681 -15.18 -15.53 33.85
N GLN A 682 -16.29 -14.90 33.47
CA GLN A 682 -17.07 -13.96 34.30
C GLN A 682 -17.81 -14.65 35.46
N ARG A 683 -17.08 -14.97 36.53
CA ARG A 683 -17.64 -15.56 37.77
C ARG A 683 -17.89 -14.53 38.86
N TYR A 684 -17.23 -13.38 38.77
CA TYR A 684 -17.30 -12.33 39.76
C TYR A 684 -17.79 -11.03 39.14
N ALA A 685 -18.59 -10.26 39.90
CA ALA A 685 -19.13 -8.99 39.44
C ALA A 685 -18.05 -7.94 39.11
N SER A 686 -16.85 -8.08 39.71
CA SER A 686 -15.70 -7.19 39.50
C SER A 686 -14.86 -7.56 38.26
N ASP A 687 -15.18 -8.65 37.56
CA ASP A 687 -14.40 -9.13 36.41
C ASP A 687 -14.30 -8.07 35.27
N PRO A 688 -15.37 -7.36 34.88
CA PRO A 688 -15.31 -6.32 33.84
C PRO A 688 -14.38 -5.14 34.17
N ALA A 689 -14.05 -4.93 35.45
CA ALA A 689 -13.19 -3.83 35.91
C ALA A 689 -11.72 -4.24 36.12
N SER A 690 -11.36 -5.51 35.89
CA SER A 690 -10.05 -6.07 36.27
C SER A 690 -8.87 -5.34 35.62
N LEU A 691 -8.92 -5.07 34.32
CA LEU A 691 -7.85 -4.35 33.62
C LEU A 691 -7.79 -2.87 34.03
N GLY A 692 -8.95 -2.25 34.27
CA GLY A 692 -9.03 -0.88 34.80
C GLY A 692 -8.36 -0.75 36.18
N ARG A 693 -8.59 -1.71 37.09
CA ARG A 693 -7.94 -1.74 38.42
C ARG A 693 -6.43 -1.89 38.35
N ILE A 694 -5.92 -2.72 37.43
CA ILE A 694 -4.47 -2.85 37.20
C ILE A 694 -3.86 -1.50 36.77
N LEU A 695 -4.53 -0.77 35.89
CA LEU A 695 -4.09 0.55 35.43
C LEU A 695 -4.17 1.63 36.52
N ASP A 696 -5.24 1.62 37.32
CA ASP A 696 -5.47 2.52 38.46
C ASP A 696 -4.46 2.27 39.61
N ALA A 697 -3.97 1.03 39.75
CA ALA A 697 -2.88 0.68 40.63
C ALA A 697 -1.48 1.04 40.09
N GLY A 698 -1.40 1.73 38.94
CA GLY A 698 -0.17 2.26 38.37
C GLY A 698 0.64 1.31 37.49
N PHE A 699 0.13 0.11 37.17
CA PHE A 699 0.83 -0.83 36.28
C PHE A 699 0.71 -0.42 34.82
N GLY A 700 1.84 -0.08 34.20
CA GLY A 700 1.93 0.20 32.76
C GLY A 700 2.16 -1.04 31.89
N VAL A 701 2.44 -2.21 32.47
CA VAL A 701 2.68 -3.45 31.73
C VAL A 701 1.92 -4.60 32.39
N ALA A 702 1.16 -5.36 31.60
CA ALA A 702 0.45 -6.55 32.06
C ALA A 702 0.28 -7.55 30.91
N VAL A 703 0.23 -8.85 31.23
CA VAL A 703 0.06 -9.92 30.24
C VAL A 703 -1.21 -10.70 30.55
N TRP A 704 -1.97 -11.07 29.54
CA TRP A 704 -3.11 -11.98 29.72
C TRP A 704 -3.27 -12.89 28.52
N ARG A 705 -4.23 -13.82 28.62
CA ARG A 705 -4.64 -14.63 27.48
C ARG A 705 -6.15 -14.58 27.27
N ARG A 706 -6.55 -14.59 26.01
CA ARG A 706 -7.94 -14.69 25.56
C ARG A 706 -8.24 -16.14 25.20
N ARG A 707 -9.14 -16.76 25.96
CA ARG A 707 -9.57 -18.14 25.69
C ARG A 707 -11.01 -18.35 26.11
N ARG A 708 -11.76 -19.15 25.33
CA ARG A 708 -13.04 -19.69 25.77
C ARG A 708 -12.78 -20.82 26.77
N TRP A 709 -13.22 -20.61 28.00
CA TRP A 709 -12.95 -21.53 29.11
C TRP A 709 -13.92 -22.70 29.12
N GLN A 710 -13.35 -23.91 29.18
CA GLN A 710 -14.07 -25.14 29.48
C GLN A 710 -13.63 -25.68 30.85
N PRO A 711 -14.46 -26.41 31.60
CA PRO A 711 -14.11 -26.98 32.89
C PRO A 711 -12.79 -27.79 32.89
N GLU A 712 -12.47 -28.47 31.79
CA GLU A 712 -11.25 -29.29 31.64
C GLU A 712 -10.00 -28.48 31.21
N SER A 713 -10.09 -27.15 31.11
CA SER A 713 -8.99 -26.31 30.61
C SER A 713 -7.80 -26.28 31.57
N VAL A 714 -6.63 -26.71 31.10
CA VAL A 714 -5.37 -26.70 31.87
C VAL A 714 -4.65 -25.36 31.73
N CYS A 715 -4.11 -24.82 32.83
CA CYS A 715 -3.38 -23.54 32.87
C CYS A 715 -1.89 -23.63 33.19
N GLY A 716 -1.38 -24.81 33.57
CA GLY A 716 0.01 -24.97 34.00
C GLY A 716 1.05 -24.53 32.96
N GLU A 717 0.85 -24.88 31.68
CA GLU A 717 1.78 -24.45 30.62
C GLU A 717 1.77 -22.93 30.40
N PHE A 718 0.61 -22.28 30.53
CA PHE A 718 0.55 -20.82 30.43
C PHE A 718 1.26 -20.14 31.60
N HIS A 719 1.09 -20.65 32.82
CA HIS A 719 1.79 -20.10 33.99
C HIS A 719 3.32 -20.25 33.83
N ARG A 720 3.79 -21.42 33.41
CA ARG A 720 5.22 -21.65 33.15
C ARG A 720 5.75 -20.76 32.04
N GLY A 721 5.07 -20.72 30.90
CA GLY A 721 5.47 -19.91 29.75
C GLY A 721 5.50 -18.41 30.06
N ALA A 722 4.46 -17.88 30.70
CA ALA A 722 4.40 -16.48 31.12
C ALA A 722 5.53 -16.13 32.10
N LYS A 723 5.81 -17.02 33.05
CA LYS A 723 6.93 -16.86 33.99
C LYS A 723 8.27 -16.86 33.27
N THR A 724 8.52 -17.82 32.38
CA THR A 724 9.77 -17.85 31.59
C THR A 724 9.94 -16.60 30.72
N VAL A 725 8.86 -16.10 30.11
CA VAL A 725 8.91 -14.90 29.27
C VAL A 725 9.21 -13.63 30.07
N VAL A 726 8.70 -13.51 31.29
CA VAL A 726 8.86 -12.30 32.12
C VAL A 726 10.08 -12.38 33.05
N ASP A 727 10.23 -13.46 33.81
CA ASP A 727 11.26 -13.64 34.84
C ASP A 727 12.63 -13.91 34.21
N ASP A 728 12.68 -14.85 33.25
CA ASP A 728 13.91 -15.30 32.59
C ASP A 728 14.19 -14.53 31.29
N GLY A 729 13.31 -13.59 30.95
CA GLY A 729 13.38 -12.79 29.73
C GLY A 729 14.54 -11.79 29.72
N VAL A 730 14.80 -11.24 28.54
CA VAL A 730 15.85 -10.24 28.28
C VAL A 730 15.46 -8.81 28.71
N GLY A 731 14.46 -8.68 29.59
CA GLY A 731 13.92 -7.41 30.11
C GLY A 731 12.60 -6.97 29.45
N VAL A 732 11.83 -6.13 30.17
CA VAL A 732 10.48 -5.71 29.77
C VAL A 732 10.43 -4.94 28.45
N ALA A 733 11.50 -4.20 28.13
CA ALA A 733 11.61 -3.48 26.87
C ALA A 733 11.54 -4.40 25.62
N LEU A 734 11.88 -5.69 25.78
CA LEU A 734 11.88 -6.67 24.69
C LEU A 734 10.61 -7.54 24.67
N LEU A 735 9.75 -7.41 25.68
CA LEU A 735 8.50 -8.16 25.80
C LEU A 735 7.58 -8.00 24.56
N PRO A 736 7.43 -6.81 23.94
CA PRO A 736 6.73 -6.65 22.66
C PRO A 736 7.20 -7.62 21.56
N GLY A 737 8.52 -7.74 21.39
CA GLY A 737 9.12 -8.60 20.38
C GLY A 737 8.97 -10.09 20.70
N VAL A 738 9.08 -10.45 21.99
CA VAL A 738 8.87 -11.84 22.44
C VAL A 738 7.43 -12.29 22.22
N VAL A 739 6.45 -11.47 22.59
CA VAL A 739 5.01 -11.75 22.38
C VAL A 739 4.69 -11.85 20.88
N HIS A 740 5.24 -10.96 20.04
CA HIS A 740 5.12 -11.08 18.59
C HIS A 740 5.71 -12.39 18.05
N GLY A 741 6.90 -12.78 18.52
CA GLY A 741 7.53 -14.06 18.19
C GLY A 741 6.67 -15.26 18.55
N LEU A 742 6.08 -15.28 19.75
CA LEU A 742 5.16 -16.33 20.19
C LEU A 742 3.91 -16.42 19.31
N ARG A 743 3.30 -15.28 18.94
CA ARG A 743 2.16 -15.26 18.02
C ARG A 743 2.51 -15.85 16.65
N ARG A 744 3.71 -15.56 16.12
CA ARG A 744 4.22 -16.18 14.89
C ARG A 744 4.39 -17.69 15.01
N GLN A 745 4.95 -18.17 16.13
CA GLN A 745 5.14 -19.60 16.38
C GLN A 745 3.80 -20.34 16.50
N VAL A 746 2.84 -19.76 17.24
CA VAL A 746 1.47 -20.29 17.34
C VAL A 746 0.81 -20.38 15.97
N HIS A 747 0.94 -19.32 15.15
CA HIS A 747 0.39 -19.31 13.80
C HIS A 747 1.04 -20.35 12.88
N ALA A 748 2.35 -20.58 13.02
CA ALA A 748 3.07 -21.62 12.31
C ALA A 748 2.74 -23.06 12.78
N GLY A 749 1.89 -23.22 13.81
CA GLY A 749 1.49 -24.53 14.33
C GLY A 749 2.52 -25.20 15.21
N LEU A 750 3.51 -24.45 15.72
CA LEU A 750 4.53 -24.99 16.62
C LEU A 750 3.92 -25.34 17.99
N THR A 751 3.99 -26.62 18.33
CA THR A 751 3.30 -27.19 19.51
C THR A 751 3.79 -26.60 20.83
N GLU A 752 5.08 -26.29 20.93
CA GLU A 752 5.72 -25.71 22.10
C GLU A 752 5.26 -24.28 22.40
N ALA A 753 4.72 -23.57 21.41
CA ALA A 753 4.21 -22.20 21.56
C ALA A 753 2.71 -22.15 21.84
N TYR A 754 1.98 -23.27 21.71
CA TYR A 754 0.52 -23.30 21.79
C TYR A 754 -0.06 -22.74 23.09
N TRP A 755 0.69 -22.80 24.19
CA TRP A 755 0.30 -22.20 25.47
C TRP A 755 0.05 -20.69 25.39
N ALA A 756 0.71 -20.00 24.45
CA ALA A 756 0.61 -18.56 24.19
C ALA A 756 -0.55 -18.21 23.24
N HIS A 757 -1.38 -19.16 22.85
CA HIS A 757 -2.56 -18.87 22.02
C HIS A 757 -3.47 -17.85 22.71
N GLY A 758 -3.79 -16.76 21.99
CA GLY A 758 -4.59 -15.64 22.50
C GLY A 758 -3.85 -14.72 23.47
N ILE A 759 -2.51 -14.81 23.58
CA ILE A 759 -1.72 -13.92 24.45
C ILE A 759 -1.86 -12.45 24.04
N ALA A 760 -1.97 -11.58 25.04
CA ALA A 760 -2.13 -10.15 24.89
C ALA A 760 -1.22 -9.40 25.87
N LEU A 761 -0.84 -8.19 25.48
CA LEU A 761 0.13 -7.36 26.18
C LEU A 761 -0.39 -5.92 26.29
N LEU A 762 -0.55 -5.44 27.52
CA LEU A 762 -0.69 -4.04 27.87
C LEU A 762 0.73 -3.48 27.96
N TYR A 763 0.99 -2.40 27.24
CA TYR A 763 2.27 -1.70 27.25
C TYR A 763 2.01 -0.20 27.11
N ASP A 764 1.81 0.47 28.25
CA ASP A 764 1.29 1.83 28.32
C ASP A 764 2.29 2.76 29.02
N ASP A 765 3.27 3.18 28.21
CA ASP A 765 4.39 4.04 28.59
C ASP A 765 3.92 5.43 29.08
N PRO A 766 4.16 5.79 30.35
CA PRO A 766 3.80 7.10 30.90
C PRO A 766 4.60 8.27 30.30
N HIS A 767 5.69 8.01 29.57
CA HIS A 767 6.49 9.05 28.92
C HIS A 767 6.01 9.38 27.50
N SER A 768 5.07 8.60 26.97
CA SER A 768 4.54 8.74 25.61
C SER A 768 3.03 9.03 25.65
N PRO A 769 2.59 10.25 26.02
CA PRO A 769 1.16 10.58 26.15
C PRO A 769 0.40 10.40 24.84
N LEU A 770 -0.91 10.12 24.93
CA LEU A 770 -1.75 9.96 23.74
C LEU A 770 -2.04 11.35 23.11
N PRO A 771 -2.21 11.44 21.78
CA PRO A 771 -2.61 12.70 21.15
C PRO A 771 -3.94 13.21 21.72
N GLY A 772 -4.01 14.49 22.06
CA GLY A 772 -5.22 15.12 22.60
C GLY A 772 -5.43 14.99 24.12
N THR A 773 -4.64 14.18 24.85
CA THR A 773 -4.75 14.05 26.33
C THR A 773 -4.06 15.19 27.09
N GLY A 774 -4.14 16.42 26.57
CA GLY A 774 -3.49 17.62 27.12
C GLY A 774 -4.14 18.94 26.68
N ASP A 775 -4.93 18.92 25.61
CA ASP A 775 -5.85 20.02 25.28
C ASP A 775 -7.16 19.75 26.02
N LEU A 776 -7.22 20.17 27.29
CA LEU A 776 -8.49 20.46 27.92
C LEU A 776 -9.23 21.44 27.01
N LEU A 777 -10.21 20.93 26.27
CA LEU A 777 -11.29 21.75 25.75
C LEU A 777 -11.94 22.43 26.96
N GLU A 778 -11.50 23.64 27.27
CA GLU A 778 -12.34 24.61 27.96
C GLU A 778 -13.57 24.80 27.08
N ALA A 779 -14.61 24.03 27.35
CA ALA A 779 -15.93 24.29 26.80
C ALA A 779 -16.36 25.71 27.25
N PRO A 780 -16.97 26.52 26.37
CA PRO A 780 -17.40 27.88 26.72
C PRO A 780 -18.49 27.93 27.79
#